data_AF-A0A196SE85-F1
#
_entry.id   AF-A0A196SE85-F1
#
_cell.length_a   1.000
_cell.length_b   1.000
_cell.length_c   1.000
_cell.angle_alpha   90.00
_cell.angle_beta   90.00
_cell.angle_gamma   90.00
#
_symmetry.space_group_name_H-M   'P 1'
#
loop_
_entity.id
_entity.type
_entity.pdbx_description
1 polymer ?
#
loop_
_entity_poly.entity_id
_entity_poly.type
_entity_poly.pdbx_seq_one_letter_code
_entity_poly.pdbx_strand_id
1 'polypeptide(L)'
;MMSVTNVVLRGGEEEAWSRHSVCSVEGDILVSNIVRREEGSGEYLIPSLQQLKKKVERVFGVQPSVVLSEAREGVSVNEKHEKQLAQQAPAVSIPLVMEPRSGLYRSPVVVMDFQSLYPSVMIAYNLCLSTCLGSVDRKSGVGVYAAGVSEVKAALEKGFHVAPTGCVFVDKSVREGIVVKMVSEILRMRVLLKNVLRANRHHPLYEHYASILEFNQNALKMVVNTTYGYINAGFSGRMPNAQIGDAIVEYGRVVLTRSIAFVRREHPEVEVVYADTDSMFLHCPGMQREEAFALGRRLEEEVSRLFPAPIRLKFEKVYQPCVLVTKKRYTGYCYSGEGEAPVVEGKGIEMIRSDQCAYVKWVSEEVLRRVFGGCSETQLREFVQGEFRRLLANEVAVPELVLWREVRMGSYKETDGVNHLPPAAVVSVDAMAQDEREMPLYREKVPYVVVVGGPNSRLRDQVVSPSVLLSEGGASYHVNSEYYITKHVVPVLNRLLEVFRMDAGVWFRTLRDLPAPLALPTPAGQTSSSRSSREKRIDGFYASGVCVVCGGRGGEVVCEACAKRGGVVMGMVCEWIRDVEERLCVAKKKCALCVGVEDIEDVACENLYCPNCFARRELERRHEECVFLQRVVNEVLERV
;
A
#
# COMPACT_ATOMS: atom_id res chain seq x y z
N MET A 1 21.32 -36.68 -51.98
CA MET A 1 22.66 -37.22 -51.66
C MET A 1 23.14 -36.54 -50.39
N MET A 2 23.39 -37.33 -49.35
CA MET A 2 23.90 -36.87 -48.06
C MET A 2 25.31 -36.26 -48.19
N SER A 3 25.60 -35.22 -47.43
CA SER A 3 26.89 -35.14 -46.74
C SER A 3 26.72 -34.43 -45.39
N VAL A 4 27.13 -35.15 -44.35
CA VAL A 4 27.42 -34.65 -43.01
C VAL A 4 28.91 -34.29 -43.01
N THR A 5 29.29 -33.11 -42.51
CA THR A 5 30.47 -32.88 -41.63
C THR A 5 30.77 -31.39 -41.50
N ASN A 6 30.50 -30.82 -40.32
CA ASN A 6 31.54 -30.39 -39.35
C ASN A 6 30.95 -29.37 -38.38
N VAL A 7 30.97 -29.76 -37.11
CA VAL A 7 30.88 -28.87 -35.96
C VAL A 7 32.13 -27.98 -35.96
N VAL A 8 31.93 -26.67 -36.05
CA VAL A 8 32.93 -25.68 -35.69
C VAL A 8 32.37 -24.89 -34.51
N LEU A 9 32.75 -25.29 -33.30
CA LEU A 9 32.67 -24.41 -32.14
C LEU A 9 33.76 -23.34 -32.31
N ARG A 10 33.39 -22.18 -32.82
CA ARG A 10 34.23 -20.98 -32.70
C ARG A 10 33.67 -20.14 -31.56
N GLY A 11 34.49 -20.01 -30.52
CA GLY A 11 34.30 -19.04 -29.47
C GLY A 11 34.19 -17.65 -30.08
N GLY A 12 33.01 -17.09 -29.92
CA GLY A 12 32.65 -15.70 -30.13
C GLY A 12 31.45 -15.48 -29.23
N GLU A 13 31.42 -14.36 -28.53
CA GLU A 13 30.32 -13.97 -27.64
C GLU A 13 29.01 -13.89 -28.45
N GLU A 14 28.32 -15.01 -28.66
CA GLU A 14 27.02 -15.02 -29.30
C GLU A 14 25.96 -14.58 -28.29
N GLU A 15 25.43 -13.40 -28.59
CA GLU A 15 24.35 -12.71 -27.93
C GLU A 15 23.13 -13.61 -27.72
N ALA A 16 22.88 -14.00 -26.47
CA ALA A 16 21.71 -14.79 -26.12
C ALA A 16 20.44 -13.90 -26.08
N TRP A 17 19.65 -13.95 -27.15
CA TRP A 17 18.32 -13.38 -27.27
C TRP A 17 17.28 -14.53 -27.39
N SER A 18 16.08 -14.40 -26.79
CA SER A 18 15.02 -15.44 -26.83
C SER A 18 14.01 -15.21 -27.99
N ARG A 19 13.62 -16.27 -28.73
CA ARG A 19 12.87 -16.22 -30.01
C ARG A 19 11.34 -16.35 -29.87
N HIS A 20 10.56 -15.46 -30.52
CA HIS A 20 9.09 -15.55 -30.69
C HIS A 20 8.63 -14.87 -32.01
N SER A 21 7.52 -15.31 -32.62
CA SER A 21 7.03 -14.86 -33.95
C SER A 21 5.77 -13.97 -33.91
N VAL A 22 5.55 -13.18 -35.01
CA VAL A 22 4.29 -12.55 -35.54
C VAL A 22 4.41 -11.03 -35.90
N CYS A 23 3.60 -10.62 -36.89
CA CYS A 23 3.64 -9.51 -37.88
C CYS A 23 3.65 -8.02 -37.45
N SER A 24 4.07 -7.17 -38.41
CA SER A 24 4.53 -5.77 -38.33
C SER A 24 3.48 -4.65 -38.48
N VAL A 25 3.66 -3.53 -37.75
CA VAL A 25 3.21 -2.16 -38.12
C VAL A 25 4.17 -1.11 -37.54
N GLU A 26 4.35 0.00 -38.27
CA GLU A 26 5.24 1.16 -38.06
C GLU A 26 5.19 1.77 -36.64
N GLY A 27 6.18 1.44 -35.80
CA GLY A 27 6.43 2.03 -34.48
C GLY A 27 7.92 2.05 -34.09
N ASP A 28 8.80 1.88 -35.08
CA ASP A 28 10.08 1.21 -34.92
C ASP A 28 11.18 1.98 -34.15
N ILE A 29 11.12 3.30 -33.97
CA ILE A 29 12.28 4.04 -33.41
C ILE A 29 12.45 3.84 -31.89
N LEU A 30 11.37 3.57 -31.14
CA LEU A 30 11.46 3.28 -29.70
C LEU A 30 11.35 1.80 -29.38
N VAL A 31 10.59 1.05 -30.18
CA VAL A 31 10.49 -0.40 -30.05
C VAL A 31 11.83 -1.04 -30.42
N SER A 32 12.56 -0.55 -31.44
CA SER A 32 13.92 -1.02 -31.79
C SER A 32 14.94 -0.93 -30.64
N ASN A 33 14.74 -0.01 -29.69
CA ASN A 33 15.59 0.14 -28.52
C ASN A 33 15.28 -0.87 -27.41
N ILE A 34 14.16 -1.57 -27.48
CA ILE A 34 13.71 -2.56 -26.47
C ILE A 34 13.54 -3.94 -27.11
N VAL A 35 13.32 -4.04 -28.42
CA VAL A 35 13.05 -5.25 -29.17
C VAL A 35 13.61 -5.07 -30.60
N ARG A 36 14.61 -5.85 -31.02
CA ARG A 36 15.23 -5.70 -32.36
C ARG A 36 14.64 -6.71 -33.33
N ARG A 37 14.13 -6.28 -34.49
CA ARG A 37 13.73 -7.18 -35.59
C ARG A 37 14.97 -7.67 -36.33
N GLU A 38 15.10 -8.97 -36.55
CA GLU A 38 16.17 -9.53 -37.37
C GLU A 38 15.75 -9.53 -38.85
N GLU A 39 16.62 -9.00 -39.71
CA GLU A 39 16.36 -8.91 -41.15
C GLU A 39 16.37 -10.31 -41.77
N GLY A 40 15.22 -10.73 -42.32
CA GLY A 40 15.06 -11.98 -43.05
C GLY A 40 14.33 -13.10 -42.29
N SER A 41 14.32 -13.11 -40.95
CA SER A 41 13.63 -14.13 -40.15
C SER A 41 12.25 -13.69 -39.63
N GLY A 42 12.02 -12.38 -39.54
CA GLY A 42 10.78 -11.84 -38.96
C GLY A 42 10.70 -12.00 -37.43
N GLU A 43 11.79 -12.44 -36.80
CA GLU A 43 11.90 -12.62 -35.35
C GLU A 43 12.35 -11.33 -34.67
N TYR A 44 11.92 -11.17 -33.41
CA TYR A 44 12.22 -10.02 -32.57
C TYR A 44 13.00 -10.46 -31.33
N LEU A 45 14.07 -9.74 -31.02
CA LEU A 45 15.04 -10.09 -29.98
C LEU A 45 14.79 -9.21 -28.73
N ILE A 46 14.66 -9.80 -27.51
CA ILE A 46 14.59 -9.10 -26.20
C ILE A 46 15.97 -8.97 -25.49
N PRO A 47 16.44 -7.76 -25.10
CA PRO A 47 17.81 -7.53 -24.64
C PRO A 47 18.12 -8.27 -23.35
N SER A 48 19.34 -8.82 -23.27
CA SER A 48 19.82 -9.42 -22.02
C SER A 48 19.96 -8.38 -20.90
N LEU A 49 19.94 -8.83 -19.64
CA LEU A 49 20.12 -7.97 -18.46
C LEU A 49 21.38 -7.09 -18.56
N GLN A 50 22.46 -7.61 -19.13
CA GLN A 50 23.71 -6.86 -19.35
C GLN A 50 23.56 -5.75 -20.40
N GLN A 51 22.81 -5.99 -21.47
CA GLN A 51 22.51 -4.96 -22.47
C GLN A 51 21.60 -3.88 -21.89
N LEU A 52 20.63 -4.24 -21.04
CA LEU A 52 19.81 -3.28 -20.31
C LEU A 52 20.67 -2.39 -19.39
N LYS A 53 21.64 -2.97 -18.66
CA LYS A 53 22.59 -2.19 -17.84
C LYS A 53 23.41 -1.20 -18.69
N LYS A 54 24.01 -1.65 -19.80
CA LYS A 54 24.75 -0.78 -20.74
C LYS A 54 23.86 0.30 -21.39
N LYS A 55 22.56 0.05 -21.55
CA LYS A 55 21.60 1.04 -22.05
C LYS A 55 21.28 2.09 -20.98
N VAL A 56 21.07 1.70 -19.73
CA VAL A 56 20.90 2.64 -18.61
C VAL A 56 22.14 3.53 -18.45
N GLU A 57 23.33 2.96 -18.54
CA GLU A 57 24.60 3.70 -18.56
C GLU A 57 24.68 4.70 -19.72
N ARG A 58 24.24 4.30 -20.92
CA ARG A 58 24.20 5.21 -22.08
C ARG A 58 23.19 6.34 -21.93
N VAL A 59 22.04 6.09 -21.30
CA VAL A 59 20.97 7.10 -21.14
C VAL A 59 21.32 8.12 -20.06
N PHE A 60 21.87 7.68 -18.93
CA PHE A 60 22.14 8.57 -17.78
C PHE A 60 23.61 8.92 -17.61
N GLY A 61 24.52 8.27 -18.32
CA GLY A 61 25.97 8.47 -18.18
C GLY A 61 26.56 7.92 -16.87
N VAL A 62 25.79 7.12 -16.11
CA VAL A 62 26.19 6.63 -14.78
C VAL A 62 25.92 5.12 -14.67
N GLN A 63 26.84 4.39 -14.03
CA GLN A 63 26.67 2.96 -13.76
C GLN A 63 25.51 2.70 -12.79
N PRO A 64 24.64 1.70 -13.06
CA PRO A 64 23.54 1.34 -12.16
C PRO A 64 23.98 1.00 -10.73
N SER A 65 25.18 0.41 -10.58
CA SER A 65 25.79 0.14 -9.27
C SER A 65 26.00 1.41 -8.45
N VAL A 66 26.51 2.47 -9.09
CA VAL A 66 26.73 3.78 -8.47
C VAL A 66 25.41 4.43 -8.08
N VAL A 67 24.40 4.38 -8.96
CA VAL A 67 23.07 4.91 -8.66
C VAL A 67 22.45 4.20 -7.45
N LEU A 68 22.59 2.87 -7.38
CA LEU A 68 22.06 2.06 -6.29
C LEU A 68 22.84 2.26 -4.98
N SER A 69 24.16 2.45 -5.03
CA SER A 69 24.97 2.74 -3.84
C SER A 69 24.69 4.14 -3.30
N GLU A 70 24.68 5.17 -4.15
CA GLU A 70 24.34 6.54 -3.74
C GLU A 70 22.91 6.64 -3.19
N ALA A 71 21.96 5.86 -3.73
CA ALA A 71 20.59 5.80 -3.20
C ALA A 71 20.50 5.14 -1.81
N ARG A 72 21.41 4.21 -1.47
CA ARG A 72 21.42 3.48 -0.20
C ARG A 72 22.20 4.20 0.89
N GLU A 73 23.39 4.67 0.54
CA GLU A 73 24.36 5.25 1.49
C GLU A 73 24.18 6.77 1.63
N GLY A 74 23.37 7.36 0.75
CA GLY A 74 23.38 8.81 0.55
C GLY A 74 24.68 9.22 -0.15
N VAL A 75 24.79 10.50 -0.44
CA VAL A 75 26.06 11.05 -0.93
C VAL A 75 26.66 11.88 0.18
N SER A 76 27.91 11.58 0.54
CA SER A 76 28.67 12.43 1.45
C SER A 76 28.87 13.83 0.85
N VAL A 77 28.60 14.84 1.67
CA VAL A 77 28.80 16.25 1.33
C VAL A 77 29.77 16.81 2.36
N ASN A 78 30.72 17.63 1.94
CA ASN A 78 31.75 18.13 2.85
C ASN A 78 31.14 19.07 3.91
N GLU A 79 31.65 19.06 5.15
CA GLU A 79 31.12 19.81 6.31
C GLU A 79 30.92 21.30 6.02
N LYS A 80 31.79 21.90 5.20
CA LYS A 80 31.68 23.31 4.80
C LYS A 80 30.37 23.57 4.04
N HIS A 81 29.98 22.65 3.16
CA HIS A 81 28.75 22.76 2.39
C HIS A 81 27.54 22.48 3.27
N GLU A 82 27.61 21.54 4.22
CA GLU A 82 26.54 21.34 5.21
C GLU A 82 26.26 22.60 6.04
N LYS A 83 27.30 23.33 6.46
CA LYS A 83 27.14 24.62 7.15
C LYS A 83 26.50 25.68 6.26
N GLN A 84 26.85 25.72 4.97
CA GLN A 84 26.22 26.62 4.00
C GLN A 84 24.75 26.26 3.77
N LEU A 85 24.42 24.98 3.68
CA LEU A 85 23.05 24.49 3.60
C LEU A 85 22.23 24.87 4.84
N ALA A 86 22.80 24.73 6.03
CA ALA A 86 22.11 25.10 7.27
C ALA A 86 21.84 26.62 7.38
N GLN A 87 22.65 27.45 6.70
CA GLN A 87 22.50 28.90 6.66
C GLN A 87 21.57 29.40 5.55
N GLN A 88 21.14 28.54 4.63
CA GLN A 88 20.26 28.93 3.54
C GLN A 88 18.88 29.35 4.06
N ALA A 89 18.20 30.23 3.33
CA ALA A 89 16.83 30.58 3.67
C ALA A 89 15.93 29.33 3.59
N PRO A 90 15.06 29.09 4.58
CA PRO A 90 14.13 27.97 4.52
C PRO A 90 13.11 28.20 3.40
N ALA A 91 12.64 27.11 2.79
CA ALA A 91 11.50 27.15 1.88
C ALA A 91 10.25 27.60 2.65
N VAL A 92 9.54 28.59 2.09
CA VAL A 92 8.39 29.25 2.74
C VAL A 92 7.07 28.84 2.09
N SER A 93 7.09 28.52 0.80
CA SER A 93 5.86 28.26 0.04
C SER A 93 5.35 26.85 0.30
N ILE A 94 4.04 26.74 0.52
CA ILE A 94 3.37 25.47 0.85
C ILE A 94 2.35 25.17 -0.24
N PRO A 95 2.26 23.92 -0.75
CA PRO A 95 1.24 23.55 -1.72
C PRO A 95 -0.18 23.76 -1.19
N LEU A 96 -1.11 24.07 -2.09
CA LEU A 96 -2.51 24.20 -1.74
C LEU A 96 -3.15 22.81 -1.56
N VAL A 97 -3.58 22.51 -0.34
CA VAL A 97 -4.48 21.40 -0.05
C VAL A 97 -5.74 21.96 0.61
N MET A 98 -6.85 21.93 -0.11
CA MET A 98 -8.13 22.38 0.42
C MET A 98 -8.66 21.40 1.46
N GLU A 99 -9.37 21.89 2.46
CA GLU A 99 -10.13 21.00 3.34
C GLU A 99 -11.27 20.39 2.54
N PRO A 100 -11.40 19.04 2.47
CA PRO A 100 -12.53 18.45 1.79
C PRO A 100 -13.82 18.79 2.52
N ARG A 101 -14.90 18.96 1.77
CA ARG A 101 -16.25 18.85 2.33
C ARG A 101 -16.49 17.38 2.69
N SER A 102 -16.22 17.00 3.94
CA SER A 102 -16.36 15.61 4.39
C SER A 102 -17.80 15.13 4.23
N GLY A 103 -18.00 13.98 3.58
CA GLY A 103 -19.34 13.56 3.18
C GLY A 103 -19.35 12.32 2.29
N LEU A 104 -20.53 11.68 2.21
CA LEU A 104 -20.85 10.71 1.17
C LEU A 104 -21.46 11.44 -0.03
N TYR A 105 -20.84 11.27 -1.19
CA TYR A 105 -21.29 11.78 -2.46
C TYR A 105 -21.87 10.64 -3.28
N ARG A 106 -23.20 10.64 -3.46
CA ARG A 106 -23.90 9.66 -4.32
C ARG A 106 -23.93 10.07 -5.78
N SER A 107 -23.93 11.37 -6.05
CA SER A 107 -23.79 11.92 -7.39
C SER A 107 -22.32 11.86 -7.85
N PRO A 108 -22.06 11.91 -9.17
CA PRO A 108 -20.71 11.86 -9.72
C PRO A 108 -19.80 12.95 -9.14
N VAL A 109 -18.56 12.56 -8.82
CA VAL A 109 -17.46 13.49 -8.51
C VAL A 109 -16.39 13.31 -9.59
N VAL A 110 -16.25 14.30 -10.46
CA VAL A 110 -15.26 14.34 -11.53
C VAL A 110 -13.90 14.70 -10.93
N VAL A 111 -12.88 13.91 -11.25
CA VAL A 111 -11.50 14.15 -10.82
C VAL A 111 -10.69 14.65 -12.00
N MET A 112 -10.19 15.87 -11.87
CA MET A 112 -9.29 16.51 -12.84
C MET A 112 -7.90 16.65 -12.22
N ASP A 113 -6.86 16.31 -12.97
CA ASP A 113 -5.47 16.33 -12.51
C ASP A 113 -4.55 17.03 -13.53
N PHE A 114 -3.63 17.86 -13.05
CA PHE A 114 -2.65 18.53 -13.92
C PHE A 114 -1.54 17.57 -14.32
N GLN A 115 -1.25 17.51 -15.63
CA GLN A 115 -0.22 16.60 -16.13
C GLN A 115 1.18 17.08 -15.73
N SER A 116 1.77 16.44 -14.72
CA SER A 116 3.12 16.75 -14.24
C SER A 116 3.24 18.23 -13.87
N LEU A 117 2.40 18.70 -12.93
CA LEU A 117 2.22 20.13 -12.63
C LEU A 117 3.54 20.91 -12.45
N TYR A 118 4.37 20.54 -11.47
CA TYR A 118 5.62 21.26 -11.21
C TYR A 118 6.60 21.26 -12.39
N PRO A 119 6.89 20.12 -13.04
CA PRO A 119 7.64 20.10 -14.30
C PRO A 119 7.08 21.04 -15.38
N SER A 120 5.76 21.04 -15.57
CA SER A 120 5.10 21.88 -16.56
C SER A 120 5.21 23.37 -16.21
N VAL A 121 5.09 23.72 -14.94
CA VAL A 121 5.32 25.07 -14.41
C VAL A 121 6.77 25.51 -14.64
N MET A 122 7.75 24.65 -14.37
CA MET A 122 9.16 24.95 -14.62
C MET A 122 9.41 25.25 -16.09
N ILE A 123 8.82 24.47 -17.00
CA ILE A 123 8.97 24.68 -18.45
C ILE A 123 8.28 25.96 -18.91
N ALA A 124 7.02 26.16 -18.50
CA ALA A 124 6.20 27.28 -18.93
C ALA A 124 6.78 28.64 -18.51
N TYR A 125 7.31 28.72 -17.29
CA TYR A 125 7.88 29.95 -16.71
C TYR A 125 9.42 29.93 -16.68
N ASN A 126 10.07 29.03 -17.43
CA ASN A 126 11.53 28.96 -17.55
C ASN A 126 12.30 28.96 -16.20
N LEU A 127 11.79 28.25 -15.20
CA LEU A 127 12.32 28.26 -13.83
C LEU A 127 13.54 27.33 -13.74
N CYS A 128 14.72 27.92 -13.58
CA CYS A 128 15.98 27.18 -13.55
C CYS A 128 17.06 27.93 -12.75
N LEU A 129 18.05 27.20 -12.25
CA LEU A 129 19.22 27.77 -11.59
C LEU A 129 19.99 28.76 -12.49
N SER A 130 20.05 28.50 -13.80
CA SER A 130 20.73 29.34 -14.78
C SER A 130 19.92 30.56 -15.27
N THR A 131 18.67 30.70 -14.82
CA THR A 131 17.74 31.77 -15.20
C THR A 131 17.24 32.57 -13.99
N CYS A 132 17.48 32.09 -12.77
CA CYS A 132 17.19 32.82 -11.53
C CYS A 132 18.17 33.98 -11.32
N LEU A 133 17.65 35.19 -11.08
CA LEU A 133 18.44 36.40 -10.83
C LEU A 133 18.36 36.91 -9.39
N GLY A 134 17.53 36.30 -8.54
CA GLY A 134 17.32 36.68 -7.14
C GLY A 134 15.96 37.34 -6.87
N SER A 135 15.72 37.76 -5.63
CA SER A 135 14.44 38.33 -5.18
C SER A 135 14.48 39.85 -5.13
N VAL A 136 13.35 40.49 -5.52
CA VAL A 136 13.18 41.95 -5.51
C VAL A 136 13.17 42.53 -4.09
N ASP A 137 12.64 41.79 -3.11
CA ASP A 137 12.43 42.28 -1.72
C ASP A 137 13.47 41.78 -0.70
N ARG A 138 14.27 40.76 -1.01
CA ARG A 138 15.18 40.13 -0.03
C ARG A 138 16.65 40.42 -0.31
N LYS A 139 17.34 41.03 0.66
CA LYS A 139 18.81 41.15 0.77
C LYS A 139 19.55 39.82 1.00
N SER A 140 18.95 38.66 0.70
CA SER A 140 19.56 37.34 0.94
C SER A 140 20.10 36.74 -0.36
N GLY A 141 21.40 36.47 -0.38
CA GLY A 141 22.15 36.05 -1.57
C GLY A 141 21.68 34.74 -2.19
N VAL A 142 21.17 34.85 -3.42
CA VAL A 142 21.78 34.33 -4.66
C VAL A 142 21.42 35.36 -5.73
N GLY A 143 22.41 36.11 -6.24
CA GLY A 143 22.22 37.19 -7.21
C GLY A 143 21.48 38.40 -6.61
N VAL A 144 22.21 39.43 -6.18
CA VAL A 144 21.57 40.69 -5.77
C VAL A 144 21.40 41.54 -7.02
N TYR A 145 20.28 41.39 -7.74
CA TYR A 145 19.72 42.54 -8.45
C TYR A 145 18.92 43.34 -7.42
N ALA A 146 19.61 44.20 -6.67
CA ALA A 146 18.97 45.25 -5.89
C ALA A 146 18.48 46.32 -6.87
N ALA A 147 17.49 45.96 -7.68
CA ALA A 147 16.99 46.81 -8.72
C ALA A 147 15.76 47.58 -8.20
N GLY A 148 15.78 48.90 -8.30
CA GLY A 148 14.61 49.72 -7.92
C GLY A 148 13.38 49.38 -8.78
N VAL A 149 12.17 49.75 -8.32
CA VAL A 149 10.90 49.49 -9.05
C VAL A 149 10.94 49.96 -10.53
N SER A 150 11.69 51.02 -10.82
CA SER A 150 11.91 51.54 -12.18
C SER A 150 12.78 50.62 -13.05
N GLU A 151 13.74 49.93 -12.45
CA GLU A 151 14.67 49.00 -13.14
C GLU A 151 13.99 47.65 -13.41
N VAL A 152 13.05 47.23 -12.55
CA VAL A 152 12.20 46.05 -12.79
C VAL A 152 11.33 46.25 -14.03
N LYS A 153 10.73 47.43 -14.23
CA LYS A 153 9.95 47.72 -15.46
C LYS A 153 10.80 47.65 -16.73
N ALA A 154 12.00 48.26 -16.71
CA ALA A 154 12.93 48.19 -17.83
C ALA A 154 13.47 46.78 -18.06
N ALA A 155 13.53 45.94 -17.02
CA ALA A 155 13.87 44.52 -17.13
C ALA A 155 12.71 43.72 -17.75
N LEU A 156 11.46 43.95 -17.37
CA LEU A 156 10.30 43.29 -17.99
C LEU A 156 10.27 43.50 -19.51
N GLU A 157 10.62 44.70 -19.98
CA GLU A 157 10.73 45.02 -21.41
C GLU A 157 11.94 44.35 -22.11
N LYS A 158 12.92 43.86 -21.35
CA LYS A 158 14.16 43.22 -21.82
C LYS A 158 14.14 41.68 -21.73
N GLY A 159 12.99 41.07 -21.45
CA GLY A 159 12.85 39.62 -21.40
C GLY A 159 13.15 39.01 -20.02
N PHE A 160 12.63 39.63 -18.97
CA PHE A 160 12.61 39.08 -17.61
C PHE A 160 11.16 39.03 -17.10
N HIS A 161 10.88 38.14 -16.15
CA HIS A 161 9.59 38.10 -15.45
C HIS A 161 9.77 37.88 -13.96
N VAL A 162 8.74 38.26 -13.18
CA VAL A 162 8.74 38.14 -11.72
C VAL A 162 7.75 37.05 -11.32
N ALA A 163 8.23 36.06 -10.56
CA ALA A 163 7.41 35.03 -9.97
C ALA A 163 6.50 35.59 -8.85
N PRO A 164 5.39 34.92 -8.51
CA PRO A 164 4.52 35.34 -7.41
C PRO A 164 5.24 35.52 -6.06
N THR A 165 6.36 34.82 -5.86
CA THR A 165 7.23 34.93 -4.68
C THR A 165 8.12 36.18 -4.67
N GLY A 166 8.11 36.98 -5.74
CA GLY A 166 8.98 38.14 -5.92
C GLY A 166 10.38 37.77 -6.44
N CYS A 167 10.61 36.53 -6.89
CA CYS A 167 11.87 36.11 -7.51
C CYS A 167 11.88 36.45 -9.01
N VAL A 168 12.98 36.98 -9.53
CA VAL A 168 13.14 37.38 -10.92
C VAL A 168 13.79 36.27 -11.73
N PHE A 169 13.23 36.00 -12.91
CA PHE A 169 13.70 34.99 -13.85
C PHE A 169 13.88 35.57 -15.25
N VAL A 170 14.82 35.00 -15.99
CA VAL A 170 15.05 35.30 -17.40
C VAL A 170 14.01 34.59 -18.27
N ASP A 171 13.48 35.29 -19.27
CA ASP A 171 12.56 34.69 -20.23
C ASP A 171 13.24 33.69 -21.15
N LYS A 172 12.44 32.75 -21.65
CA LYS A 172 12.89 31.70 -22.56
C LYS A 172 13.48 32.25 -23.86
N SER A 173 13.03 33.41 -24.32
CA SER A 173 13.52 34.11 -25.52
C SER A 173 14.97 34.57 -25.39
N VAL A 174 15.42 34.91 -24.18
CA VAL A 174 16.79 35.37 -23.90
C VAL A 174 17.69 34.17 -23.59
N ARG A 175 17.25 33.29 -22.70
CA ARG A 175 17.99 32.07 -22.32
C ARG A 175 17.05 30.99 -21.84
N GLU A 176 17.03 29.86 -22.51
CA GLU A 176 16.35 28.66 -22.01
C GLU A 176 17.20 27.96 -20.92
N GLY A 177 16.58 27.72 -19.77
CA GLY A 177 17.23 27.08 -18.62
C GLY A 177 17.67 25.63 -18.88
N ILE A 178 18.81 25.23 -18.29
CA ILE A 178 19.37 23.88 -18.48
C ILE A 178 18.41 22.79 -17.95
N VAL A 179 17.87 22.99 -16.74
CA VAL A 179 16.90 22.06 -16.14
C VAL A 179 15.63 21.99 -16.98
N VAL A 180 15.19 23.12 -17.54
CA VAL A 180 14.01 23.20 -18.41
C VAL A 180 14.21 22.37 -19.67
N LYS A 181 15.38 22.46 -20.32
CA LYS A 181 15.73 21.60 -21.47
C LYS A 181 15.69 20.12 -21.11
N MET A 182 16.37 19.73 -20.03
CA MET A 182 16.44 18.35 -19.56
C MET A 182 15.04 17.77 -19.27
N VAL A 183 14.24 18.47 -18.45
CA VAL A 183 12.89 18.02 -18.08
C VAL A 183 11.97 17.95 -19.31
N SER A 184 12.11 18.89 -20.26
CA SER A 184 11.33 18.88 -21.50
C SER A 184 11.63 17.65 -22.37
N GLU A 185 12.89 17.24 -22.49
CA GLU A 185 13.27 16.01 -23.23
C GLU A 185 12.73 14.75 -22.54
N ILE A 186 12.86 14.66 -21.22
CA ILE A 186 12.37 13.50 -20.46
C ILE A 186 10.84 13.38 -20.56
N LEU A 187 10.12 14.50 -20.47
CA LEU A 187 8.66 14.51 -20.64
C LEU A 187 8.25 14.12 -22.07
N ARG A 188 8.96 14.59 -23.10
CA ARG A 188 8.70 14.19 -24.50
C ARG A 188 8.86 12.68 -24.67
N MET A 189 9.95 12.11 -24.17
CA MET A 189 10.17 10.66 -24.19
C MET A 189 9.07 9.90 -23.44
N ARG A 190 8.66 10.39 -22.27
CA ARG A 190 7.58 9.80 -21.50
C ARG A 190 6.24 9.81 -22.26
N VAL A 191 5.88 10.93 -22.90
CA VAL A 191 4.65 11.03 -23.71
C VAL A 191 4.70 10.04 -24.87
N LEU A 192 5.85 9.91 -25.52
CA LEU A 192 6.04 8.99 -26.61
C LEU A 192 5.86 7.52 -26.18
N LEU A 193 6.44 7.11 -25.04
CA LEU A 193 6.22 5.77 -24.46
C LEU A 193 4.74 5.49 -24.16
N LYS A 194 4.02 6.49 -23.63
CA LYS A 194 2.58 6.36 -23.37
C LYS A 194 1.76 6.23 -24.66
N ASN A 195 2.17 6.90 -25.72
CA ASN A 195 1.51 6.79 -27.02
C ASN A 195 1.76 5.41 -27.64
N VAL A 196 2.98 4.88 -27.55
CA VAL A 196 3.32 3.51 -27.98
C VAL A 196 2.48 2.47 -27.23
N LEU A 197 2.34 2.60 -25.91
CA LEU A 197 1.48 1.73 -25.10
C LEU A 197 0.02 1.76 -25.57
N ARG A 198 -0.52 2.94 -25.90
CA ARG A 198 -1.92 3.05 -26.36
C ARG A 198 -2.13 2.49 -27.76
N ALA A 199 -1.20 2.77 -28.68
CA ALA A 199 -1.33 2.37 -30.08
C ALA A 199 -1.24 0.84 -30.26
N ASN A 200 -0.46 0.16 -29.41
CA ASN A 200 -0.15 -1.26 -29.59
C ASN A 200 -0.96 -2.21 -28.67
N ARG A 201 -2.09 -1.77 -28.10
CA ARG A 201 -2.91 -2.60 -27.19
C ARG A 201 -3.37 -3.93 -27.80
N HIS A 202 -3.51 -3.99 -29.12
CA HIS A 202 -3.95 -5.19 -29.84
C HIS A 202 -2.79 -6.06 -30.35
N HIS A 203 -1.55 -5.69 -30.03
CA HIS A 203 -0.38 -6.45 -30.48
C HIS A 203 -0.29 -7.80 -29.74
N PRO A 204 0.01 -8.93 -30.42
CA PRO A 204 0.07 -10.25 -29.79
C PRO A 204 1.02 -10.35 -28.59
N LEU A 205 2.14 -9.61 -28.63
CA LEU A 205 3.13 -9.55 -27.54
C LEU A 205 2.88 -8.41 -26.54
N TYR A 206 1.75 -7.71 -26.60
CA TYR A 206 1.49 -6.53 -25.74
C TYR A 206 1.70 -6.84 -24.26
N GLU A 207 1.18 -7.95 -23.76
CA GLU A 207 1.32 -8.34 -22.35
C GLU A 207 2.79 -8.54 -21.92
N HIS A 208 3.68 -8.95 -22.84
CA HIS A 208 5.08 -9.20 -22.53
C HIS A 208 5.88 -7.90 -22.36
N TYR A 209 5.66 -6.88 -23.20
CA TYR A 209 6.43 -5.64 -23.13
C TYR A 209 5.69 -4.49 -22.42
N ALA A 210 4.36 -4.55 -22.26
CA ALA A 210 3.58 -3.49 -21.65
C ALA A 210 4.03 -3.21 -20.21
N SER A 211 4.32 -4.26 -19.43
CA SER A 211 4.85 -4.14 -18.06
C SER A 211 6.18 -3.37 -18.02
N ILE A 212 7.07 -3.64 -18.99
CA ILE A 212 8.38 -2.98 -19.11
C ILE A 212 8.21 -1.51 -19.52
N LEU A 213 7.37 -1.22 -20.51
CA LEU A 213 7.11 0.15 -20.94
C LEU A 213 6.41 0.97 -19.85
N GLU A 214 5.50 0.35 -19.11
CA GLU A 214 4.80 0.96 -17.98
C GLU A 214 5.79 1.24 -16.83
N PHE A 215 6.70 0.32 -16.53
CA PHE A 215 7.81 0.56 -15.60
C PHE A 215 8.68 1.74 -16.07
N ASN A 216 9.08 1.78 -17.34
CA ASN A 216 9.91 2.84 -17.90
C ASN A 216 9.23 4.21 -17.82
N GLN A 217 7.95 4.33 -18.20
CA GLN A 217 7.25 5.62 -18.12
C GLN A 217 7.10 6.10 -16.66
N ASN A 218 6.91 5.17 -15.71
CA ASN A 218 6.86 5.47 -14.28
C ASN A 218 8.24 5.89 -13.74
N ALA A 219 9.33 5.26 -14.18
CA ALA A 219 10.68 5.66 -13.84
C ALA A 219 10.99 7.09 -14.35
N LEU A 220 10.64 7.41 -15.60
CA LEU A 220 10.79 8.77 -16.13
C LEU A 220 9.95 9.80 -15.36
N LYS A 221 8.71 9.44 -14.96
CA LYS A 221 7.88 10.28 -14.08
C LYS A 221 8.60 10.56 -12.76
N MET A 222 9.21 9.54 -12.16
CA MET A 222 9.95 9.66 -10.91
C MET A 222 11.15 10.60 -11.06
N VAL A 223 11.98 10.45 -12.11
CA VAL A 223 13.13 11.33 -12.37
C VAL A 223 12.71 12.80 -12.49
N VAL A 224 11.63 13.05 -13.22
CA VAL A 224 11.08 14.39 -13.40
C VAL A 224 10.57 14.98 -12.08
N ASN A 225 9.84 14.22 -11.27
CA ASN A 225 9.38 14.68 -9.96
C ASN A 225 10.54 14.92 -8.98
N THR A 226 11.57 14.06 -9.00
CA THR A 226 12.78 14.21 -8.19
C THR A 226 13.61 15.41 -8.61
N THR A 227 13.50 15.89 -9.86
CA THR A 227 14.23 17.09 -10.32
C THR A 227 13.81 18.34 -9.53
N TYR A 228 12.52 18.52 -9.29
CA TYR A 228 12.02 19.54 -8.36
C TYR A 228 12.54 19.29 -6.93
N GLY A 229 12.46 18.04 -6.46
CA GLY A 229 12.94 17.66 -5.13
C GLY A 229 14.42 17.97 -4.92
N TYR A 230 15.25 17.81 -5.94
CA TYR A 230 16.68 18.13 -5.93
C TYR A 230 16.94 19.64 -5.76
N ILE A 231 16.17 20.48 -6.48
CA ILE A 231 16.27 21.94 -6.34
C ILE A 231 15.83 22.38 -4.94
N ASN A 232 14.83 21.72 -4.35
CA ASN A 232 14.30 22.08 -3.04
C ASN A 232 14.93 21.31 -1.86
N ALA A 233 16.03 20.59 -2.07
CA ALA A 233 16.64 19.71 -1.07
C ALA A 233 17.49 20.47 -0.04
N GLY A 234 16.86 21.21 0.88
CA GLY A 234 17.57 22.05 1.85
C GLY A 234 18.45 21.31 2.87
N PHE A 235 18.17 20.03 3.17
CA PHE A 235 18.90 19.28 4.20
C PHE A 235 20.16 18.57 3.67
N SER A 236 20.05 17.88 2.54
CA SER A 236 21.11 17.03 1.98
C SER A 236 21.41 17.28 0.50
N GLY A 237 20.91 18.40 -0.05
CA GLY A 237 21.09 18.74 -1.46
C GLY A 237 22.51 19.22 -1.78
N ARG A 238 23.03 18.80 -2.94
CA ARG A 238 24.33 19.29 -3.44
C ARG A 238 24.23 20.70 -4.04
N MET A 239 23.07 21.09 -4.57
CA MET A 239 22.83 22.40 -5.16
C MET A 239 21.37 22.85 -4.97
N PRO A 240 20.91 23.02 -3.72
CA PRO A 240 19.55 23.47 -3.46
C PRO A 240 19.42 24.97 -3.66
N ASN A 241 18.22 25.39 -4.04
CA ASN A 241 17.81 26.78 -4.13
C ASN A 241 16.34 26.91 -3.72
N ALA A 242 16.13 27.29 -2.47
CA ALA A 242 14.79 27.45 -1.88
C ALA A 242 13.94 28.50 -2.62
N GLN A 243 14.54 29.55 -3.22
CA GLN A 243 13.79 30.58 -3.94
C GLN A 243 13.12 30.01 -5.20
N ILE A 244 13.83 29.15 -5.93
CA ILE A 244 13.29 28.47 -7.10
C ILE A 244 12.25 27.43 -6.67
N GLY A 245 12.54 26.67 -5.61
CA GLY A 245 11.58 25.72 -5.02
C GLY A 245 10.26 26.39 -4.64
N ASP A 246 10.35 27.53 -3.96
CA ASP A 246 9.21 28.35 -3.55
C ASP A 246 8.44 28.90 -4.75
N ALA A 247 9.14 29.43 -5.76
CA ALA A 247 8.51 29.91 -6.99
C ALA A 247 7.70 28.82 -7.70
N ILE A 248 8.25 27.60 -7.81
CA ILE A 248 7.56 26.46 -8.43
C ILE A 248 6.27 26.12 -7.66
N VAL A 249 6.36 26.02 -6.33
CA VAL A 249 5.20 25.68 -5.48
C VAL A 249 4.13 26.76 -5.56
N GLU A 250 4.51 28.02 -5.52
CA GLU A 250 3.57 29.14 -5.55
C GLU A 250 2.90 29.27 -6.92
N TYR A 251 3.63 29.09 -8.03
CA TYR A 251 3.01 29.01 -9.35
C TYR A 251 2.01 27.84 -9.43
N GLY A 252 2.35 26.67 -8.88
CA GLY A 252 1.41 25.55 -8.80
C GLY A 252 0.13 25.91 -8.05
N ARG A 253 0.26 26.61 -6.91
CA ARG A 253 -0.87 27.13 -6.13
C ARG A 253 -1.70 28.15 -6.92
N VAL A 254 -1.07 29.07 -7.66
CA VAL A 254 -1.75 30.05 -8.52
C VAL A 254 -2.54 29.34 -9.62
N VAL A 255 -1.94 28.35 -10.28
CA VAL A 255 -2.60 27.55 -11.32
C VAL A 255 -3.86 26.90 -10.76
N LEU A 256 -3.75 26.15 -9.66
CA LEU A 256 -4.89 25.46 -9.06
C LEU A 256 -5.97 26.45 -8.58
N THR A 257 -5.58 27.54 -7.90
CA THR A 257 -6.52 28.55 -7.39
C THR A 257 -7.28 29.23 -8.52
N ARG A 258 -6.60 29.58 -9.61
CA ARG A 258 -7.22 30.21 -10.78
C ARG A 258 -8.17 29.26 -11.50
N SER A 259 -7.82 27.97 -11.60
CA SER A 259 -8.72 26.95 -12.14
C SER A 259 -9.98 26.77 -11.29
N ILE A 260 -9.85 26.74 -9.97
CA ILE A 260 -11.00 26.66 -9.05
C ILE A 260 -11.91 27.88 -9.22
N ALA A 261 -11.33 29.08 -9.27
CA ALA A 261 -12.08 30.32 -9.47
C ALA A 261 -12.80 30.34 -10.82
N PHE A 262 -12.17 29.83 -11.88
CA PHE A 262 -12.78 29.70 -13.20
C PHE A 262 -13.98 28.74 -13.18
N VAL A 263 -13.82 27.53 -12.64
CA VAL A 263 -14.90 26.53 -12.57
C VAL A 263 -16.09 27.07 -11.78
N ARG A 264 -15.84 27.71 -10.63
CA ARG A 264 -16.91 28.31 -9.81
C ARG A 264 -17.67 29.44 -10.51
N ARG A 265 -17.05 30.12 -11.47
CA ARG A 265 -17.65 31.26 -12.19
C ARG A 265 -18.41 30.81 -13.43
N GLU A 266 -17.82 29.93 -14.24
CA GLU A 266 -18.38 29.51 -15.53
C GLU A 266 -19.32 28.29 -15.41
N HIS A 267 -19.14 27.46 -14.38
CA HIS A 267 -19.94 26.23 -14.15
C HIS A 267 -20.52 26.23 -12.72
N PRO A 268 -21.44 27.16 -12.39
CA PRO A 268 -22.02 27.30 -11.04
C PRO A 268 -22.84 26.09 -10.59
N GLU A 269 -23.26 25.23 -11.52
CA GLU A 269 -23.93 23.95 -11.25
C GLU A 269 -22.99 22.87 -10.68
N VAL A 270 -21.67 23.11 -10.70
CA VAL A 270 -20.64 22.19 -10.23
C VAL A 270 -19.99 22.73 -8.96
N GLU A 271 -19.84 21.86 -7.95
CA GLU A 271 -19.21 22.23 -6.69
C GLU A 271 -17.79 21.68 -6.56
N VAL A 272 -16.81 22.56 -6.33
CA VAL A 272 -15.45 22.13 -5.97
C VAL A 272 -15.42 21.69 -4.50
N VAL A 273 -15.41 20.37 -4.27
CA VAL A 273 -15.52 19.76 -2.93
C VAL A 273 -14.18 19.44 -2.29
N TYR A 274 -13.12 19.25 -3.09
CA TYR A 274 -11.76 18.99 -2.62
C TYR A 274 -10.73 19.37 -3.69
N ALA A 275 -9.52 19.69 -3.26
CA ALA A 275 -8.37 19.89 -4.14
C ALA A 275 -7.08 19.57 -3.40
N ASP A 276 -6.18 18.84 -4.05
CA ASP A 276 -4.89 18.43 -3.48
C ASP A 276 -3.78 18.71 -4.50
N THR A 277 -3.08 19.83 -4.29
CA THR A 277 -1.86 20.23 -5.00
C THR A 277 -2.01 20.39 -6.52
N ASP A 278 -2.20 19.30 -7.24
CA ASP A 278 -2.36 19.17 -8.69
C ASP A 278 -3.73 18.64 -9.14
N SER A 279 -4.57 18.20 -8.20
CA SER A 279 -5.88 17.63 -8.49
C SER A 279 -7.03 18.46 -7.93
N MET A 280 -8.18 18.43 -8.61
CA MET A 280 -9.45 19.03 -8.17
C MET A 280 -10.63 18.07 -8.35
N PHE A 281 -11.53 18.10 -7.37
CA PHE A 281 -12.67 17.21 -7.25
C PHE A 281 -13.94 18.03 -7.39
N LEU A 282 -14.71 17.71 -8.42
CA LEU A 282 -15.86 18.46 -8.87
C LEU A 282 -17.12 17.62 -8.66
N HIS A 283 -17.88 17.92 -7.62
CA HIS A 283 -19.16 17.28 -7.35
C HIS A 283 -20.21 17.83 -8.31
N CYS A 284 -20.94 16.93 -8.95
CA CYS A 284 -21.93 17.23 -9.98
C CYS A 284 -23.32 16.75 -9.50
N PRO A 285 -24.02 17.52 -8.64
CA PRO A 285 -25.29 17.09 -8.06
C PRO A 285 -26.33 16.80 -9.14
N GLY A 286 -26.97 15.63 -9.06
CA GLY A 286 -28.06 15.25 -9.97
C GLY A 286 -27.66 14.90 -11.42
N MET A 287 -26.39 15.07 -11.80
CA MET A 287 -25.90 14.66 -13.11
C MET A 287 -25.78 13.14 -13.22
N GLN A 288 -26.04 12.62 -14.42
CA GLN A 288 -25.71 11.24 -14.75
C GLN A 288 -24.20 11.09 -14.99
N ARG A 289 -23.70 9.85 -14.92
CA ARG A 289 -22.28 9.58 -15.05
C ARG A 289 -21.75 10.01 -16.42
N GLU A 290 -22.49 9.73 -17.48
CA GLU A 290 -22.14 10.04 -18.86
C GLU A 290 -22.03 11.56 -19.08
N GLU A 291 -22.92 12.34 -18.46
CA GLU A 291 -22.86 13.81 -18.46
C GLU A 291 -21.62 14.31 -17.71
N ALA A 292 -21.27 13.68 -16.59
CA ALA A 292 -20.07 14.01 -15.83
C ALA A 292 -18.78 13.72 -16.61
N PHE A 293 -18.73 12.64 -17.39
CA PHE A 293 -17.61 12.37 -18.31
C PHE A 293 -17.50 13.43 -19.41
N ALA A 294 -18.62 13.85 -19.99
CA ALA A 294 -18.65 14.91 -21.00
C ALA A 294 -18.20 16.26 -20.41
N LEU A 295 -18.65 16.60 -19.21
CA LEU A 295 -18.20 17.78 -18.46
C LEU A 295 -16.69 17.75 -18.21
N GLY A 296 -16.15 16.63 -17.75
CA GLY A 296 -14.71 16.46 -17.53
C GLY A 296 -13.89 16.73 -18.79
N ARG A 297 -14.29 16.17 -19.94
CA ARG A 297 -13.62 16.41 -21.23
C ARG A 297 -13.68 17.87 -21.68
N ARG A 298 -14.82 18.54 -21.49
CA ARG A 298 -14.98 19.96 -21.79
C ARG A 298 -14.09 20.84 -20.92
N LEU A 299 -14.07 20.60 -19.61
CA LEU A 299 -13.25 21.36 -18.66
C LEU A 299 -11.75 21.18 -18.89
N GLU A 300 -11.31 20.00 -19.36
CA GLU A 300 -9.91 19.78 -19.73
C GLU A 300 -9.44 20.81 -20.77
N GLU A 301 -10.23 21.13 -21.78
CA GLU A 301 -9.86 22.14 -22.79
C GLU A 301 -10.00 23.57 -22.26
N GLU A 302 -11.14 23.90 -21.65
CA GLU A 302 -11.45 25.27 -21.18
C GLU A 302 -10.41 25.76 -20.17
N VAL A 303 -10.09 24.94 -19.16
CA VAL A 303 -9.14 25.32 -18.11
C VAL A 303 -7.72 25.33 -18.64
N SER A 304 -7.35 24.40 -19.53
CA SER A 304 -6.00 24.37 -20.11
C SER A 304 -5.68 25.61 -20.95
N ARG A 305 -6.67 26.23 -21.60
CA ARG A 305 -6.49 27.48 -22.36
C ARG A 305 -6.15 28.69 -21.49
N LEU A 306 -6.35 28.62 -20.17
CA LEU A 306 -6.03 29.72 -19.25
C LEU A 306 -4.53 29.86 -18.98
N PHE A 307 -3.74 28.84 -19.29
CA PHE A 307 -2.33 28.74 -18.89
C PHE A 307 -1.42 28.59 -20.10
N PRO A 308 -0.16 29.05 -20.00
CA PRO A 308 0.85 28.81 -21.03
C PRO A 308 1.18 27.32 -21.17
N ALA A 309 1.53 26.90 -22.39
CA ALA A 309 2.03 25.55 -22.64
C ALA A 309 3.33 25.29 -21.84
N PRO A 310 3.55 24.07 -21.30
CA PRO A 310 2.78 22.84 -21.48
C PRO A 310 1.78 22.55 -20.33
N ILE A 311 1.37 23.54 -19.54
CA ILE A 311 0.43 23.32 -18.42
C ILE A 311 -0.93 22.90 -18.98
N ARG A 312 -1.33 21.65 -18.70
CA ARG A 312 -2.58 21.07 -19.18
C ARG A 312 -3.29 20.33 -18.06
N LEU A 313 -4.56 20.67 -17.86
CA LEU A 313 -5.47 19.92 -17.00
C LEU A 313 -5.92 18.68 -17.76
N LYS A 314 -6.04 17.54 -17.09
CA LYS A 314 -6.52 16.30 -17.68
C LYS A 314 -7.71 15.77 -16.89
N PHE A 315 -8.73 15.32 -17.61
CA PHE A 315 -9.73 14.47 -17.01
C PHE A 315 -9.14 13.07 -16.74
N GLU A 316 -9.21 12.63 -15.47
CA GLU A 316 -8.66 11.33 -15.06
C GLU A 316 -9.77 10.28 -14.96
N LYS A 317 -10.81 10.56 -14.17
CA LYS A 317 -11.82 9.57 -13.77
C LYS A 317 -13.04 10.24 -13.14
N VAL A 318 -14.12 9.45 -12.98
CA VAL A 318 -15.30 9.81 -12.19
C VAL A 318 -15.41 8.88 -10.99
N TYR A 319 -15.69 9.44 -9.82
CA TYR A 319 -16.09 8.68 -8.64
C TYR A 319 -17.61 8.67 -8.47
N GLN A 320 -18.22 7.50 -8.28
CA GLN A 320 -19.66 7.41 -7.99
C GLN A 320 -20.09 6.05 -7.37
N PRO A 321 -20.60 6.00 -6.12
CA PRO A 321 -20.42 7.00 -5.07
C PRO A 321 -18.96 7.09 -4.58
N CYS A 322 -18.68 8.13 -3.79
CA CYS A 322 -17.44 8.24 -3.01
C CYS A 322 -17.63 8.88 -1.63
N VAL A 323 -16.67 8.64 -0.76
CA VAL A 323 -16.55 9.25 0.57
C VAL A 323 -15.28 10.07 0.62
N LEU A 324 -15.41 11.34 0.97
CA LEU A 324 -14.31 12.21 1.36
C LEU A 324 -14.29 12.29 2.88
N VAL A 325 -13.18 11.88 3.52
CA VAL A 325 -13.06 11.83 4.99
C VAL A 325 -12.30 13.05 5.49
N THR A 326 -11.01 13.14 5.16
CA THR A 326 -10.14 14.28 5.47
C THR A 326 -9.12 14.45 4.33
N LYS A 327 -8.25 15.47 4.43
CA LYS A 327 -7.12 15.63 3.52
C LYS A 327 -6.38 14.31 3.29
N LYS A 328 -6.16 13.97 2.01
CA LYS A 328 -5.49 12.74 1.54
C LYS A 328 -6.14 11.43 2.00
N ARG A 329 -7.41 11.47 2.42
CA ARG A 329 -8.19 10.30 2.88
C ARG A 329 -9.56 10.28 2.21
N TYR A 330 -9.67 9.50 1.13
CA TYR A 330 -10.91 9.35 0.38
C TYR A 330 -10.97 7.99 -0.33
N THR A 331 -12.18 7.50 -0.56
CA THR A 331 -12.42 6.24 -1.29
C THR A 331 -13.71 6.32 -2.08
N GLY A 332 -13.79 5.60 -3.19
CA GLY A 332 -14.98 5.53 -4.00
C GLY A 332 -14.89 4.47 -5.08
N TYR A 333 -16.01 4.21 -5.74
CA TYR A 333 -16.01 3.48 -7.01
C TYR A 333 -15.51 4.40 -8.12
N CYS A 334 -14.36 4.06 -8.66
CA CYS A 334 -13.70 4.74 -9.76
C CYS A 334 -14.17 4.17 -11.09
N TYR A 335 -14.54 5.06 -12.02
CA TYR A 335 -14.80 4.76 -13.42
C TYR A 335 -13.76 5.50 -14.28
N SER A 336 -12.94 4.74 -15.02
CA SER A 336 -11.92 5.33 -15.91
C SER A 336 -12.45 5.61 -17.33
N GLY A 337 -13.50 4.90 -17.74
CA GLY A 337 -14.18 5.08 -19.02
C GLY A 337 -15.69 4.87 -18.94
N GLU A 338 -16.39 5.34 -19.97
CA GLU A 338 -17.83 5.11 -20.15
C GLU A 338 -18.07 3.61 -20.40
N GLY A 339 -18.84 2.97 -19.52
CA GLY A 339 -19.17 1.55 -19.62
C GLY A 339 -18.17 0.59 -18.97
N GLU A 340 -17.08 1.08 -18.36
CA GLU A 340 -16.19 0.24 -17.57
C GLU A 340 -16.79 -0.12 -16.20
N ALA A 341 -16.44 -1.30 -15.68
CA ALA A 341 -16.84 -1.72 -14.35
C ALA A 341 -16.15 -0.85 -13.27
N PRO A 342 -16.82 -0.54 -12.15
CA PRO A 342 -16.22 0.24 -11.08
C PRO A 342 -15.06 -0.51 -10.43
N VAL A 343 -13.98 0.21 -10.14
CA VAL A 343 -12.89 -0.27 -9.29
C VAL A 343 -12.93 0.48 -7.97
N VAL A 344 -12.88 -0.24 -6.84
CA VAL A 344 -12.73 0.40 -5.53
C VAL A 344 -11.33 1.01 -5.45
N GLU A 345 -11.25 2.33 -5.39
CA GLU A 345 -10.00 3.03 -5.14
C GLU A 345 -10.05 3.67 -3.75
N GLY A 346 -8.96 3.52 -3.00
CA GLY A 346 -8.74 4.20 -1.72
C GLY A 346 -7.44 4.98 -1.74
N LYS A 347 -7.42 6.16 -1.13
CA LYS A 347 -6.21 6.98 -0.92
C LYS A 347 -6.11 7.30 0.56
N GLY A 348 -4.99 6.93 1.17
CA GLY A 348 -4.69 7.18 2.59
C GLY A 348 -5.57 6.47 3.62
N ILE A 349 -6.58 5.70 3.18
CA ILE A 349 -7.49 4.93 4.04
C ILE A 349 -6.86 3.59 4.41
N GLU A 350 -7.17 3.11 5.61
CA GLU A 350 -6.62 1.92 6.22
C GLU A 350 -6.82 0.63 5.42
N MET A 351 -7.82 0.57 4.55
CA MET A 351 -8.04 -0.52 3.59
C MET A 351 -6.84 -0.78 2.66
N ILE A 352 -6.05 0.25 2.30
CA ILE A 352 -4.87 0.11 1.43
C ILE A 352 -3.54 0.21 2.18
N ARG A 353 -3.56 0.54 3.48
CA ARG A 353 -2.33 0.75 4.23
C ARG A 353 -1.67 -0.60 4.56
N SER A 354 -0.36 -0.68 4.40
CA SER A 354 0.42 -1.89 4.67
C SER A 354 0.48 -2.27 6.15
N ASP A 355 0.05 -1.37 7.04
CA ASP A 355 0.17 -1.53 8.47
C ASP A 355 -1.07 -2.11 9.17
N GLN A 356 -2.11 -2.42 8.40
CA GLN A 356 -3.30 -3.12 8.87
C GLN A 356 -3.25 -4.58 8.43
N CYS A 357 -3.82 -5.46 9.27
CA CYS A 357 -3.98 -6.87 8.94
C CYS A 357 -5.04 -7.05 7.83
N ALA A 358 -5.00 -8.18 7.14
CA ALA A 358 -5.87 -8.44 5.98
C ALA A 358 -7.35 -8.42 6.36
N TYR A 359 -7.69 -8.95 7.54
CA TYR A 359 -9.06 -8.96 8.05
C TYR A 359 -9.65 -7.55 8.17
N VAL A 360 -8.90 -6.61 8.75
CA VAL A 360 -9.36 -5.21 8.93
C VAL A 360 -9.58 -4.54 7.57
N LYS A 361 -8.72 -4.80 6.59
CA LYS A 361 -8.89 -4.28 5.23
C LYS A 361 -10.17 -4.81 4.59
N TRP A 362 -10.37 -6.11 4.70
CA TRP A 362 -11.57 -6.78 4.19
C TRP A 362 -12.85 -6.24 4.84
N VAL A 363 -12.94 -6.22 6.18
CA VAL A 363 -14.12 -5.68 6.90
C VAL A 363 -14.40 -4.24 6.48
N SER A 364 -13.36 -3.40 6.36
CA SER A 364 -13.51 -2.00 5.96
C SER A 364 -14.05 -1.84 4.53
N GLU A 365 -13.53 -2.63 3.60
CA GLU A 365 -14.01 -2.65 2.22
C GLU A 365 -15.46 -3.15 2.14
N GLU A 366 -15.80 -4.16 2.93
CA GLU A 366 -17.11 -4.80 2.94
C GLU A 366 -18.19 -3.90 3.58
N VAL A 367 -17.82 -3.14 4.61
CA VAL A 367 -18.62 -2.01 5.14
C VAL A 367 -18.85 -0.96 4.06
N LEU A 368 -17.79 -0.55 3.35
CA LEU A 368 -17.88 0.46 2.30
C LEU A 368 -18.80 0.03 1.16
N ARG A 369 -18.67 -1.22 0.69
CA ARG A 369 -19.55 -1.80 -0.34
C ARG A 369 -21.02 -1.78 0.09
N ARG A 370 -21.33 -2.17 1.33
CA ARG A 370 -22.71 -2.11 1.86
C ARG A 370 -23.24 -0.68 1.91
N VAL A 371 -22.43 0.26 2.38
CA VAL A 371 -22.81 1.69 2.42
C VAL A 371 -23.08 2.23 1.01
N PHE A 372 -22.24 1.89 0.04
CA PHE A 372 -22.43 2.26 -1.36
C PHE A 372 -23.64 1.59 -2.00
N GLY A 373 -23.96 0.36 -1.57
CA GLY A 373 -25.19 -0.35 -1.94
C GLY A 373 -26.47 0.20 -1.30
N GLY A 374 -26.39 1.24 -0.47
CA GLY A 374 -27.56 1.86 0.16
C GLY A 374 -28.10 1.09 1.38
N CYS A 375 -27.26 0.28 2.02
CA CYS A 375 -27.61 -0.47 3.22
C CYS A 375 -28.07 0.45 4.36
N SER A 376 -29.10 0.04 5.11
CA SER A 376 -29.58 0.77 6.29
C SER A 376 -28.60 0.66 7.46
N GLU A 377 -28.64 1.61 8.40
CA GLU A 377 -27.81 1.58 9.60
C GLU A 377 -27.98 0.27 10.39
N THR A 378 -29.21 -0.23 10.50
CA THR A 378 -29.55 -1.46 11.23
C THR A 378 -28.85 -2.67 10.62
N GLN A 379 -28.95 -2.84 9.30
CA GLN A 379 -28.30 -3.93 8.57
C GLN A 379 -26.77 -3.82 8.65
N LEU A 380 -26.22 -2.60 8.57
CA LEU A 380 -24.79 -2.38 8.70
C LEU A 380 -24.28 -2.73 10.11
N ARG A 381 -25.03 -2.31 11.14
CA ARG A 381 -24.75 -2.65 12.54
C ARG A 381 -24.80 -4.16 12.77
N GLU A 382 -25.80 -4.85 12.24
CA GLU A 382 -25.93 -6.31 12.35
C GLU A 382 -24.73 -7.03 11.72
N PHE A 383 -24.29 -6.59 10.54
CA PHE A 383 -23.08 -7.11 9.91
C PHE A 383 -21.84 -6.89 10.78
N VAL A 384 -21.58 -5.66 11.23
CA VAL A 384 -20.39 -5.33 12.04
C VAL A 384 -20.41 -6.07 13.39
N GLN A 385 -21.57 -6.18 14.04
CA GLN A 385 -21.71 -6.98 15.27
C GLN A 385 -21.54 -8.47 15.00
N GLY A 386 -21.95 -8.98 13.85
CA GLY A 386 -21.67 -10.35 13.40
C GLY A 386 -20.16 -10.60 13.32
N GLU A 387 -19.42 -9.69 12.70
CA GLU A 387 -17.95 -9.77 12.61
C GLU A 387 -17.27 -9.66 13.97
N PHE A 388 -17.78 -8.83 14.89
CA PHE A 388 -17.30 -8.82 16.27
C PHE A 388 -17.50 -10.17 16.97
N ARG A 389 -18.65 -10.83 16.78
CA ARG A 389 -18.89 -12.19 17.33
C ARG A 389 -17.90 -13.20 16.75
N ARG A 390 -17.64 -13.17 15.45
CA ARG A 390 -16.68 -14.07 14.79
C ARG A 390 -15.26 -13.90 15.35
N LEU A 391 -14.82 -12.65 15.56
CA LEU A 391 -13.54 -12.37 16.21
C LEU A 391 -13.49 -12.87 17.66
N LEU A 392 -14.53 -12.58 18.45
CA LEU A 392 -14.62 -13.03 19.85
C LEU A 392 -14.68 -14.55 19.97
N ALA A 393 -15.26 -15.24 18.99
CA ALA A 393 -15.35 -16.69 18.90
C ALA A 393 -14.08 -17.35 18.31
N ASN A 394 -13.03 -16.58 17.99
CA ASN A 394 -11.80 -17.05 17.35
C ASN A 394 -12.02 -17.77 16.01
N GLU A 395 -13.05 -17.39 15.26
CA GLU A 395 -13.37 -17.98 13.94
C GLU A 395 -12.57 -17.35 12.79
N VAL A 396 -11.86 -16.25 13.06
CA VAL A 396 -11.01 -15.57 12.07
C VAL A 396 -9.64 -16.22 12.04
N ALA A 397 -9.17 -16.59 10.85
CA ALA A 397 -7.90 -17.26 10.69
C ALA A 397 -6.73 -16.35 11.06
N VAL A 398 -5.75 -16.89 11.81
CA VAL A 398 -4.56 -16.16 12.27
C VAL A 398 -3.81 -15.41 11.15
N PRO A 399 -3.60 -15.98 9.94
CA PRO A 399 -2.98 -15.25 8.82
C PRO A 399 -3.64 -13.91 8.49
N GLU A 400 -4.96 -13.81 8.67
CA GLU A 400 -5.70 -12.59 8.39
C GLU A 400 -5.50 -11.51 9.46
N LEU A 401 -4.99 -11.90 10.64
CA LEU A 401 -4.72 -11.05 11.80
C LEU A 401 -3.24 -10.66 11.93
N VAL A 402 -2.35 -11.19 11.10
CA VAL A 402 -0.92 -10.84 11.11
C VAL A 402 -0.72 -9.36 10.76
N LEU A 403 0.04 -8.67 11.62
CA LEU A 403 0.45 -7.28 11.43
C LEU A 403 1.89 -7.23 10.93
N TRP A 404 2.19 -6.30 10.02
CA TRP A 404 3.50 -6.14 9.42
C TRP A 404 4.05 -4.75 9.71
N ARG A 405 5.28 -4.65 10.22
CA ARG A 405 5.95 -3.36 10.46
C ARG A 405 7.42 -3.41 10.08
N GLU A 406 7.92 -2.31 9.53
CA GLU A 406 9.34 -2.14 9.24
C GLU A 406 10.13 -1.97 10.54
N VAL A 407 11.18 -2.77 10.70
CA VAL A 407 12.10 -2.71 11.83
C VAL A 407 13.36 -1.95 11.43
N ARG A 408 13.84 -1.07 12.31
CA ARG A 408 15.04 -0.26 12.12
C ARG A 408 15.97 -0.46 13.31
N MET A 409 16.49 -1.68 13.45
CA MET A 409 17.42 -2.04 14.52
C MET A 409 18.59 -1.05 14.59
N GLY A 410 18.98 -0.68 15.80
CA GLY A 410 20.04 0.31 16.07
C GLY A 410 19.63 1.78 15.95
N SER A 411 18.42 2.10 15.48
CA SER A 411 17.95 3.50 15.36
C SER A 411 16.97 3.95 16.46
N TYR A 412 16.50 3.01 17.29
CA TYR A 412 15.57 3.30 18.37
C TYR A 412 16.30 3.95 19.55
N LYS A 413 15.75 5.06 20.05
CA LYS A 413 16.34 5.81 21.17
C LYS A 413 15.95 5.14 22.49
N GLU A 414 16.92 4.95 23.36
CA GLU A 414 16.68 4.63 24.76
C GLU A 414 16.20 5.89 25.47
N THR A 415 15.08 5.79 26.19
CA THR A 415 14.56 6.89 27.02
C THR A 415 14.52 6.38 28.46
N ASP A 416 15.16 7.08 29.39
CA ASP A 416 15.21 6.72 30.81
C ASP A 416 15.73 5.29 31.10
N GLY A 417 16.69 4.81 30.30
CA GLY A 417 17.23 3.44 30.42
C GLY A 417 16.28 2.34 29.97
N VAL A 418 15.11 2.69 29.41
CA VAL A 418 14.14 1.75 28.82
C VAL A 418 14.08 1.95 27.32
N ASN A 419 14.32 0.87 26.59
CA ASN A 419 14.19 0.88 25.14
C ASN A 419 12.71 0.76 24.76
N HIS A 420 12.11 1.83 24.23
CA HIS A 420 10.73 1.83 23.73
C HIS A 420 10.67 1.19 22.35
N LEU A 421 10.79 -0.13 22.32
CA LEU A 421 10.76 -0.90 21.08
C LEU A 421 9.33 -1.03 20.54
N PRO A 422 9.11 -0.77 19.24
CA PRO A 422 7.86 -1.12 18.56
C PRO A 422 7.60 -2.64 18.62
N PRO A 423 6.34 -3.10 18.56
CA PRO A 423 5.98 -4.52 18.61
C PRO A 423 6.82 -5.45 17.72
N ALA A 424 7.02 -5.08 16.46
CA ALA A 424 7.82 -5.88 15.53
C ALA A 424 9.31 -5.94 15.90
N ALA A 425 9.87 -4.88 16.51
CA ALA A 425 11.24 -4.88 16.98
C ALA A 425 11.41 -5.76 18.23
N VAL A 426 10.37 -5.89 19.06
CA VAL A 426 10.37 -6.83 20.20
C VAL A 426 10.47 -8.26 19.70
N VAL A 427 9.65 -8.64 18.71
CA VAL A 427 9.72 -9.96 18.07
C VAL A 427 11.10 -10.24 17.48
N SER A 428 11.72 -9.23 16.86
CA SER A 428 13.09 -9.36 16.34
C SER A 428 14.12 -9.57 17.45
N VAL A 429 14.00 -8.87 18.58
CA VAL A 429 14.90 -9.07 19.73
C VAL A 429 14.73 -10.47 20.32
N ASP A 430 13.50 -10.97 20.43
CA ASP A 430 13.24 -12.32 20.92
C ASP A 430 13.80 -13.39 19.97
N ALA A 431 13.70 -13.18 18.65
CA ALA A 431 14.30 -14.06 17.65
C ALA A 431 15.84 -14.02 17.73
N MET A 432 16.43 -12.83 17.86
CA MET A 432 17.88 -12.64 18.02
C MET A 432 18.42 -13.27 19.32
N ALA A 433 17.60 -13.33 20.38
CA ALA A 433 17.97 -14.00 21.63
C ALA A 433 18.02 -15.53 21.47
N GLN A 434 17.27 -16.10 20.51
CA GLN A 434 17.33 -17.53 20.18
C GLN A 434 18.46 -17.82 19.19
N ASP A 435 18.59 -17.02 18.14
CA ASP A 435 19.69 -17.06 17.17
C ASP A 435 20.07 -15.64 16.75
N GLU A 436 21.29 -15.22 17.09
CA GLU A 436 21.82 -13.88 16.75
C GLU A 436 21.78 -13.59 15.24
N ARG A 437 21.77 -14.64 14.39
CA ARG A 437 21.68 -14.51 12.92
C ARG A 437 20.30 -14.12 12.41
N GLU A 438 19.26 -14.21 13.24
CA GLU A 438 17.90 -13.75 12.93
C GLU A 438 17.74 -12.22 13.03
N MET A 439 18.85 -11.47 13.07
CA MET A 439 18.83 -10.02 13.03
C MET A 439 18.17 -9.53 11.73
N PRO A 440 17.07 -8.77 11.81
CA PRO A 440 16.39 -8.27 10.62
C PRO A 440 17.24 -7.22 9.90
N LEU A 441 17.14 -7.19 8.58
CA LEU A 441 17.75 -6.16 7.76
C LEU A 441 17.10 -4.79 8.01
N TYR A 442 17.83 -3.71 7.71
CA TYR A 442 17.31 -2.36 7.89
C TYR A 442 16.05 -2.13 7.04
N ARG A 443 14.94 -1.77 7.71
CA ARG A 443 13.57 -1.62 7.16
C ARG A 443 12.94 -2.91 6.65
N GLU A 444 13.43 -4.07 7.09
CA GLU A 444 12.74 -5.33 6.87
C GLU A 444 11.37 -5.33 7.56
N LYS A 445 10.35 -5.87 6.89
CA LYS A 445 9.01 -5.99 7.45
C LYS A 445 8.90 -7.28 8.25
N VAL A 446 8.82 -7.14 9.56
CA VAL A 446 8.69 -8.27 10.48
C VAL A 446 7.22 -8.46 10.86
N PRO A 447 6.68 -9.69 10.73
CA PRO A 447 5.30 -9.99 11.11
C PRO A 447 5.17 -10.23 12.61
N TYR A 448 4.01 -9.89 13.17
CA TYR A 448 3.67 -10.20 14.55
C TYR A 448 2.16 -10.33 14.74
N VAL A 449 1.76 -10.99 15.82
CA VAL A 449 0.37 -11.15 16.27
C VAL A 449 0.27 -10.70 17.73
N VAL A 450 -0.88 -10.12 18.09
CA VAL A 450 -1.14 -9.70 19.47
C VAL A 450 -1.96 -10.79 20.19
N VAL A 451 -1.41 -11.27 21.29
CA VAL A 451 -1.96 -12.35 22.14
C VAL A 451 -2.48 -11.81 23.47
N VAL A 452 -3.29 -12.60 24.15
CA VAL A 452 -3.83 -12.25 25.47
C VAL A 452 -2.68 -12.25 26.49
N GLY A 453 -2.51 -11.12 27.19
CA GLY A 453 -1.57 -11.00 28.31
C GLY A 453 -2.29 -10.97 29.65
N GLY A 454 -1.51 -11.05 30.73
CA GLY A 454 -2.02 -10.95 32.10
C GLY A 454 -2.58 -9.55 32.43
N PRO A 455 -3.22 -9.39 33.61
CA PRO A 455 -3.71 -8.09 34.05
C PRO A 455 -2.60 -7.02 34.04
N ASN A 456 -2.88 -5.85 33.47
CA ASN A 456 -1.94 -4.73 33.30
C ASN A 456 -0.69 -5.01 32.42
N SER A 457 -0.67 -6.10 31.64
CA SER A 457 0.41 -6.33 30.68
C SER A 457 0.47 -5.23 29.63
N ARG A 458 1.67 -4.79 29.23
CA ARG A 458 1.85 -3.78 28.18
C ARG A 458 1.71 -4.46 26.82
N LEU A 459 1.42 -3.67 25.78
CA LEU A 459 1.29 -4.20 24.42
C LEU A 459 2.54 -4.98 23.97
N ARG A 460 3.74 -4.51 24.33
CA ARG A 460 4.99 -5.20 23.98
C ARG A 460 5.09 -6.60 24.57
N ASP A 461 4.48 -6.83 25.74
CA ASP A 461 4.49 -8.12 26.45
C ASP A 461 3.40 -9.06 25.89
N GLN A 462 2.56 -8.56 24.99
CA GLN A 462 1.42 -9.24 24.36
C GLN A 462 1.69 -9.55 22.89
N VAL A 463 2.94 -9.53 22.43
CA VAL A 463 3.28 -9.64 21.02
C VAL A 463 4.16 -10.86 20.79
N VAL A 464 3.83 -11.67 19.79
CA VAL A 464 4.61 -12.86 19.41
C VAL A 464 4.78 -12.95 17.89
N SER A 465 5.81 -13.66 17.44
CA SER A 465 5.93 -14.07 16.05
C SER A 465 4.80 -15.05 15.67
N PRO A 466 4.26 -15.01 14.44
CA PRO A 466 3.32 -16.04 13.96
C PRO A 466 3.87 -17.46 14.05
N SER A 467 5.20 -17.66 13.95
CA SER A 467 5.82 -18.98 14.10
C SER A 467 5.65 -19.57 15.50
N VAL A 468 5.63 -18.73 16.53
CA VAL A 468 5.44 -19.16 17.92
C VAL A 468 4.04 -19.73 18.12
N LEU A 469 3.03 -19.14 17.47
CA LEU A 469 1.66 -19.65 17.51
C LEU A 469 1.52 -21.04 16.87
N LEU A 470 2.39 -21.36 15.90
CA LEU A 470 2.42 -22.65 15.21
C LEU A 470 3.33 -23.69 15.88
N SER A 471 4.15 -23.27 16.84
CA SER A 471 5.04 -24.17 17.58
C SER A 471 4.28 -25.05 18.58
N GLU A 472 4.93 -26.11 19.09
CA GLU A 472 4.34 -26.99 20.11
C GLU A 472 3.88 -26.24 21.39
N GLY A 473 4.52 -25.10 21.71
CA GLY A 473 4.12 -24.21 22.82
C GLY A 473 3.01 -23.20 22.46
N GLY A 474 2.62 -23.14 21.18
CA GLY A 474 1.65 -22.22 20.61
C GLY A 474 0.24 -22.36 21.16
N ALA A 475 -0.15 -23.56 21.58
CA ALA A 475 -1.46 -23.84 22.18
C ALA A 475 -1.75 -23.02 23.45
N SER A 476 -0.71 -22.49 24.11
CA SER A 476 -0.83 -21.65 25.30
C SER A 476 -1.07 -20.17 24.99
N TYR A 477 -1.08 -19.78 23.72
CA TYR A 477 -1.30 -18.41 23.28
C TYR A 477 -2.65 -18.29 22.58
N HIS A 478 -3.48 -17.39 23.07
CA HIS A 478 -4.73 -17.01 22.43
C HIS A 478 -4.59 -15.62 21.82
N VAL A 479 -5.11 -15.44 20.60
CA VAL A 479 -5.15 -14.14 19.95
C VAL A 479 -6.04 -13.20 20.76
N ASN A 480 -5.59 -11.95 20.93
CA ASN A 480 -6.34 -10.96 21.69
C ASN A 480 -7.43 -10.31 20.83
N SER A 481 -8.58 -10.99 20.69
CA SER A 481 -9.69 -10.50 19.86
C SER A 481 -10.21 -9.13 20.29
N GLU A 482 -10.25 -8.84 21.59
CA GLU A 482 -10.66 -7.52 22.11
C GLU A 482 -9.70 -6.41 21.66
N TYR A 483 -8.38 -6.68 21.64
CA TYR A 483 -7.40 -5.74 21.09
C TYR A 483 -7.64 -5.47 19.61
N TYR A 484 -7.84 -6.50 18.78
CA TYR A 484 -8.10 -6.31 17.35
C TYR A 484 -9.39 -5.52 17.11
N ILE A 485 -10.47 -5.81 17.85
CA ILE A 485 -11.72 -5.07 17.74
C ILE A 485 -11.52 -3.60 18.15
N THR A 486 -10.97 -3.35 19.33
CA THR A 486 -10.94 -2.01 19.92
C THR A 486 -9.83 -1.11 19.36
N LYS A 487 -8.70 -1.67 18.92
CA LYS A 487 -7.54 -0.90 18.44
C LYS A 487 -7.38 -0.90 16.93
N HIS A 488 -7.93 -1.89 16.23
CA HIS A 488 -7.85 -1.96 14.77
C HIS A 488 -9.21 -1.77 14.11
N VAL A 489 -10.19 -2.65 14.34
CA VAL A 489 -11.47 -2.63 13.61
C VAL A 489 -12.25 -1.35 13.92
N VAL A 490 -12.56 -1.07 15.19
CA VAL A 490 -13.38 0.09 15.58
C VAL A 490 -12.76 1.43 15.15
N PRO A 491 -11.47 1.73 15.38
CA PRO A 491 -10.91 3.02 14.96
C PRO A 491 -10.86 3.20 13.44
N VAL A 492 -10.69 2.10 12.68
CA VAL A 492 -10.73 2.14 11.22
C VAL A 492 -12.14 2.41 10.73
N LEU A 493 -13.11 1.64 11.22
CA LEU A 493 -14.50 1.82 10.85
C LEU A 493 -15.02 3.20 11.27
N ASN A 494 -14.73 3.66 12.48
CA ASN A 494 -15.19 4.97 12.97
C ASN A 494 -14.69 6.13 12.12
N ARG A 495 -13.47 6.08 11.54
CA ARG A 495 -13.03 7.13 10.62
C ARG A 495 -13.87 7.21 9.33
N LEU A 496 -14.42 6.09 8.88
CA LEU A 496 -15.35 6.06 7.75
C LEU A 496 -16.78 6.39 8.20
N LEU A 497 -17.20 5.82 9.33
CA LEU A 497 -18.54 5.91 9.94
C LEU A 497 -18.85 7.28 10.55
N GLU A 498 -17.84 8.07 10.92
CA GLU A 498 -17.99 9.44 11.40
C GLU A 498 -18.68 10.33 10.36
N VAL A 499 -18.39 10.11 9.08
CA VAL A 499 -19.07 10.78 7.95
C VAL A 499 -20.58 10.47 7.95
N PHE A 500 -20.95 9.28 8.42
CA PHE A 500 -22.33 8.80 8.54
C PHE A 500 -22.95 9.08 9.91
N ARG A 501 -22.22 9.71 10.84
CA ARG A 501 -22.61 9.88 12.25
C ARG A 501 -22.92 8.56 12.98
N MET A 502 -22.21 7.51 12.60
CA MET A 502 -22.32 6.16 13.20
C MET A 502 -21.08 5.85 14.05
N ASP A 503 -21.22 5.00 15.06
CA ASP A 503 -20.12 4.61 15.96
C ASP A 503 -20.10 3.10 16.21
N ALA A 504 -19.12 2.43 15.61
CA ALA A 504 -18.88 1.00 15.78
C ALA A 504 -18.47 0.63 17.22
N GLY A 505 -17.89 1.56 17.98
CA GLY A 505 -17.58 1.39 19.40
C GLY A 505 -18.84 1.32 20.27
N VAL A 506 -19.89 2.08 19.93
CA VAL A 506 -21.21 1.91 20.56
C VAL A 506 -21.77 0.54 20.23
N TRP A 507 -21.70 0.11 18.97
CA TRP A 507 -22.19 -1.21 18.56
C TRP A 507 -21.45 -2.37 19.22
N PHE A 508 -20.16 -2.20 19.53
CA PHE A 508 -19.39 -3.19 20.28
C PHE A 508 -19.78 -3.24 21.77
N ARG A 509 -20.00 -2.08 22.40
CA ARG A 509 -20.46 -2.03 23.80
C ARG A 509 -21.83 -2.67 23.98
N THR A 510 -22.79 -2.36 23.11
CA THR A 510 -24.14 -2.95 23.17
C THR A 510 -24.15 -4.45 22.89
N LEU A 511 -23.13 -4.98 22.18
CA LEU A 511 -22.94 -6.42 22.02
C LEU A 511 -22.50 -7.08 23.33
N ARG A 512 -21.67 -6.42 24.14
CA ARG A 512 -21.14 -6.95 25.41
C ARG A 512 -22.20 -7.08 26.51
N ASP A 513 -23.28 -6.32 26.39
CA ASP A 513 -24.43 -6.40 27.30
C ASP A 513 -25.33 -7.62 27.02
N LEU A 514 -25.07 -8.37 25.93
CA LEU A 514 -25.71 -9.66 25.65
C LEU A 514 -24.90 -10.79 26.31
N PRO A 515 -25.55 -11.86 26.82
CA PRO A 515 -24.85 -13.01 27.36
C PRO A 515 -23.88 -13.55 26.31
N ALA A 516 -22.60 -13.67 26.67
CA ALA A 516 -21.60 -14.25 25.78
C ALA A 516 -22.06 -15.65 25.32
N PRO A 517 -21.91 -16.01 24.03
CA PRO A 517 -22.01 -17.39 23.61
C PRO A 517 -21.07 -18.23 24.48
N LEU A 518 -21.55 -19.36 24.99
CA LEU A 518 -20.75 -20.32 25.75
C LEU A 518 -19.52 -20.69 24.92
N ALA A 519 -18.34 -20.25 25.34
CA ALA A 519 -17.09 -20.72 24.76
C ALA A 519 -16.96 -22.22 25.07
N LEU A 520 -16.67 -23.01 24.04
CA LEU A 520 -16.26 -24.41 24.22
C LEU A 520 -15.03 -24.44 25.13
N PRO A 521 -14.97 -25.33 26.13
CA PRO A 521 -13.84 -25.42 27.02
C PRO A 521 -12.57 -25.76 26.22
N THR A 522 -11.53 -24.96 26.39
CA THR A 522 -10.16 -25.31 25.99
C THR A 522 -9.67 -26.48 26.86
N PRO A 523 -9.01 -27.51 26.29
CA PRO A 523 -8.60 -28.67 27.07
C PRO A 523 -7.59 -28.28 28.15
N ALA A 524 -7.90 -28.65 29.39
CA ALA A 524 -6.91 -28.74 30.45
C ALA A 524 -6.02 -29.96 30.17
N GLY A 525 -4.71 -29.74 30.03
CA GLY A 525 -3.75 -30.81 29.76
C GLY A 525 -3.67 -31.82 30.91
N GLN A 526 -4.39 -32.93 30.79
CA GLN A 526 -4.11 -34.16 31.54
C GLN A 526 -3.41 -35.16 30.62
N THR A 527 -2.14 -34.91 30.34
CA THR A 527 -1.23 -35.97 29.87
C THR A 527 -0.56 -36.59 31.09
N SER A 528 -0.98 -37.81 31.41
CA SER A 528 -0.31 -38.67 32.37
C SER A 528 1.08 -39.07 31.84
N SER A 529 2.08 -38.81 32.67
CA SER A 529 3.42 -39.42 32.73
C SER A 529 4.38 -39.30 31.53
N SER A 530 5.53 -38.68 31.84
CA SER A 530 6.83 -38.72 31.16
C SER A 530 7.04 -37.80 29.94
N ARG A 531 7.43 -36.54 30.19
CA ARG A 531 8.51 -35.84 29.47
C ARG A 531 8.83 -34.48 30.12
N SER A 532 10.12 -34.30 30.42
CA SER A 532 10.91 -33.06 30.61
C SER A 532 10.31 -31.87 31.39
N SER A 533 11.03 -31.50 32.46
CA SER A 533 10.85 -30.38 33.37
C SER A 533 11.02 -28.99 32.74
N ARG A 534 10.05 -28.53 31.93
CA ARG A 534 9.91 -27.10 31.58
C ARG A 534 8.54 -26.58 32.04
N GLU A 535 8.61 -25.53 32.85
CA GLU A 535 7.56 -24.67 33.45
C GLU A 535 6.10 -25.01 33.10
N LYS A 536 5.44 -25.77 34.00
CA LYS A 536 3.99 -26.00 33.93
C LYS A 536 3.26 -24.72 34.37
N ARG A 537 2.46 -24.12 33.48
CA ARG A 537 1.57 -22.97 33.80
C ARG A 537 0.43 -23.41 34.73
N ILE A 538 -0.09 -22.46 35.51
CA ILE A 538 -1.23 -22.63 36.43
C ILE A 538 -2.41 -23.34 35.75
N ASP A 539 -2.71 -22.99 34.50
CA ASP A 539 -3.82 -23.54 33.71
C ASP A 539 -3.73 -25.06 33.50
N GLY A 540 -2.52 -25.63 33.48
CA GLY A 540 -2.29 -27.08 33.41
C GLY A 540 -2.62 -27.83 34.71
N PHE A 541 -2.96 -27.11 35.79
CA PHE A 541 -3.35 -27.67 37.09
C PHE A 541 -4.85 -27.59 37.38
N TYR A 542 -5.65 -26.91 36.54
CA TYR A 542 -7.10 -26.78 36.74
C TYR A 542 -7.85 -27.62 35.71
N ALA A 543 -8.68 -28.56 36.18
CA ALA A 543 -9.69 -29.19 35.34
C ALA A 543 -10.84 -28.19 35.10
N SER A 544 -11.31 -28.07 33.86
CA SER A 544 -12.47 -27.23 33.56
C SER A 544 -13.70 -27.80 34.28
N GLY A 545 -14.20 -27.10 35.30
CA GLY A 545 -15.47 -27.44 35.97
C GLY A 545 -16.70 -27.07 35.12
N VAL A 546 -16.63 -27.29 33.81
CA VAL A 546 -17.62 -26.91 32.80
C VAL A 546 -17.89 -28.10 31.90
N CYS A 547 -19.16 -28.44 31.73
CA CYS A 547 -19.59 -29.50 30.83
C CYS A 547 -19.27 -29.15 29.37
N VAL A 548 -18.57 -30.06 28.67
CA VAL A 548 -18.15 -29.90 27.26
C VAL A 548 -19.34 -29.73 26.30
N VAL A 549 -20.53 -30.22 26.67
CA VAL A 549 -21.71 -30.26 25.81
C VAL A 549 -22.59 -29.01 25.96
N CYS A 550 -22.88 -28.60 27.20
CA CYS A 550 -23.83 -27.51 27.48
C CYS A 550 -23.20 -26.29 28.14
N GLY A 551 -21.90 -26.34 28.47
CA GLY A 551 -21.22 -25.24 29.14
C GLY A 551 -21.68 -25.00 30.59
N GLY A 552 -22.48 -25.91 31.17
CA GLY A 552 -22.94 -25.83 32.56
C GLY A 552 -21.81 -26.09 33.54
N ARG A 553 -21.76 -25.36 34.66
CA ARG A 553 -20.74 -25.55 35.69
C ARG A 553 -21.02 -26.83 36.48
N GLY A 554 -20.07 -27.75 36.48
CA GLY A 554 -20.12 -29.03 37.20
C GLY A 554 -18.72 -29.64 37.18
N GLY A 555 -18.31 -30.30 38.26
CA GLY A 555 -16.96 -30.89 38.37
C GLY A 555 -16.69 -32.06 37.41
N GLU A 556 -17.66 -32.45 36.59
CA GLU A 556 -17.55 -33.53 35.61
C GLU A 556 -17.46 -32.99 34.17
N VAL A 557 -16.75 -33.72 33.30
CA VAL A 557 -16.56 -33.38 31.88
C VAL A 557 -17.90 -33.31 31.11
N VAL A 558 -18.87 -34.16 31.48
CA VAL A 558 -20.25 -34.15 30.98
C VAL A 558 -21.20 -34.11 32.17
N CYS A 559 -22.07 -33.10 32.26
CA CYS A 559 -23.03 -33.01 33.35
C CYS A 559 -24.10 -34.10 33.25
N GLU A 560 -24.71 -34.48 34.39
CA GLU A 560 -25.75 -35.51 34.44
C GLU A 560 -26.92 -35.27 33.46
N ALA A 561 -27.30 -34.01 33.25
CA ALA A 561 -28.37 -33.66 32.31
C ALA A 561 -28.01 -33.97 30.84
N CYS A 562 -26.75 -33.78 30.47
CA CYS A 562 -26.22 -34.11 29.15
C CYS A 562 -25.95 -35.61 29.02
N ALA A 563 -25.48 -36.28 30.07
CA ALA A 563 -25.28 -37.73 30.09
C ALA A 563 -26.60 -38.50 29.83
N LYS A 564 -27.73 -38.02 30.38
CA LYS A 564 -29.07 -38.57 30.10
C LYS A 564 -29.51 -38.46 28.62
N ARG A 565 -28.86 -37.60 27.83
CA ARG A 565 -29.06 -37.46 26.38
C ARG A 565 -27.88 -38.04 25.58
N GLY A 566 -27.26 -39.11 26.09
CA GLY A 566 -26.02 -39.68 25.56
C GLY A 566 -26.02 -39.89 24.05
N GLY A 567 -27.09 -40.45 23.47
CA GLY A 567 -27.17 -40.68 22.02
C GLY A 567 -27.06 -39.41 21.15
N VAL A 568 -27.64 -38.30 21.60
CA VAL A 568 -27.55 -37.00 20.88
C VAL A 568 -26.16 -36.39 21.06
N VAL A 569 -25.62 -36.44 22.27
CA VAL A 569 -24.27 -35.94 22.58
C VAL A 569 -23.21 -36.68 21.77
N MET A 570 -23.30 -38.01 21.73
CA MET A 570 -22.39 -38.84 20.93
C MET A 570 -22.48 -38.49 19.45
N GLY A 571 -23.70 -38.36 18.90
CA GLY A 571 -23.89 -37.94 17.51
C GLY A 571 -23.20 -36.62 17.20
N MET A 572 -23.39 -35.60 18.04
CA MET A 572 -22.75 -34.28 17.88
C MET A 572 -21.22 -34.33 17.98
N VAL A 573 -20.67 -35.06 18.95
CA VAL A 573 -19.21 -35.16 19.13
C VAL A 573 -18.57 -35.95 17.99
N CYS A 574 -19.19 -37.05 17.54
CA CYS A 574 -18.71 -37.81 16.38
C CYS A 574 -18.77 -36.99 15.09
N GLU A 575 -19.83 -36.20 14.88
CA GLU A 575 -19.93 -35.28 13.74
C GLU A 575 -18.82 -34.23 13.77
N TRP A 576 -18.51 -33.68 14.95
CA TRP A 576 -17.42 -32.72 15.11
C TRP A 576 -16.04 -33.34 14.82
N ILE A 577 -15.76 -34.54 15.35
CA ILE A 577 -14.51 -35.27 15.06
C ILE A 577 -14.38 -35.49 13.55
N ARG A 578 -15.46 -35.96 12.91
CA ARG A 578 -15.50 -36.21 11.47
C ARG A 578 -15.24 -34.94 10.65
N ASP A 579 -15.84 -33.79 11.00
CA ASP A 579 -15.59 -32.52 10.31
C ASP A 579 -14.10 -32.13 10.37
N VAL A 580 -13.49 -32.24 11.55
CA VAL A 580 -12.06 -31.91 11.74
C VAL A 580 -11.17 -32.84 10.91
N GLU A 581 -11.42 -34.15 10.95
CA GLU A 581 -10.66 -35.15 10.18
C GLU A 581 -10.78 -34.96 8.66
N GLU A 582 -12.00 -34.75 8.14
CA GLU A 582 -12.24 -34.52 6.72
C GLU A 582 -11.52 -33.24 6.25
N ARG A 583 -11.63 -32.16 7.02
CA ARG A 583 -10.96 -30.88 6.71
C ARG A 583 -9.44 -31.00 6.77
N LEU A 584 -8.91 -31.71 7.77
CA LEU A 584 -7.47 -31.94 7.90
C LEU A 584 -6.94 -32.76 6.71
N CYS A 585 -7.65 -33.81 6.30
CA CYS A 585 -7.31 -34.60 5.13
C CYS A 585 -7.27 -33.75 3.85
N VAL A 586 -8.26 -32.88 3.63
CA VAL A 586 -8.27 -31.94 2.50
C VAL A 586 -7.09 -30.96 2.55
N ALA A 587 -6.77 -30.43 3.73
CA ALA A 587 -5.65 -29.51 3.92
C ALA A 587 -4.29 -30.20 3.63
N LYS A 588 -4.07 -31.39 4.20
CA LYS A 588 -2.86 -32.19 3.95
C LYS A 588 -2.71 -32.56 2.48
N LYS A 589 -3.79 -32.99 1.80
CA LYS A 589 -3.78 -33.27 0.34
C LYS A 589 -3.35 -32.06 -0.49
N LYS A 590 -3.89 -30.87 -0.19
CA LYS A 590 -3.49 -29.62 -0.87
C LYS A 590 -2.00 -29.33 -0.66
N CYS A 591 -1.51 -29.50 0.56
CA CYS A 591 -0.09 -29.29 0.85
C CYS A 591 0.80 -30.36 0.20
N ALA A 592 0.38 -31.62 0.18
CA ALA A 592 1.09 -32.72 -0.46
C ALA A 592 1.28 -32.48 -1.96
N LEU A 593 0.22 -32.06 -2.65
CA LEU A 593 0.27 -31.64 -4.06
C LEU A 593 1.20 -30.45 -4.30
N CYS A 594 1.25 -29.49 -3.37
CA CYS A 594 2.12 -28.33 -3.47
C CYS A 594 3.60 -28.68 -3.28
N VAL A 595 3.91 -29.61 -2.37
CA VAL A 595 5.29 -30.04 -2.07
C VAL A 595 5.76 -31.12 -3.07
N GLY A 596 4.83 -31.86 -3.66
CA GLY A 596 5.12 -32.99 -4.54
C GLY A 596 5.38 -34.29 -3.79
N VAL A 597 4.76 -34.49 -2.62
CA VAL A 597 4.84 -35.74 -1.86
C VAL A 597 3.61 -36.62 -2.12
N GLU A 598 3.81 -37.93 -2.19
CA GLU A 598 2.73 -38.91 -2.41
C GLU A 598 1.97 -39.21 -1.12
N ASP A 599 2.68 -39.31 0.00
CA ASP A 599 2.07 -39.47 1.33
C ASP A 599 1.68 -38.10 1.92
N ILE A 600 0.44 -38.01 2.37
CA ILE A 600 -0.10 -36.79 2.99
C ILE A 600 0.47 -36.55 4.40
N GLU A 601 1.04 -37.58 5.03
CA GLU A 601 1.65 -37.50 6.36
C GLU A 601 3.07 -36.91 6.31
N ASP A 602 3.74 -36.95 5.15
CA ASP A 602 5.12 -36.46 4.98
C ASP A 602 5.23 -34.93 4.75
N VAL A 603 4.13 -34.19 4.94
CA VAL A 603 4.09 -32.74 4.71
C VAL A 603 4.79 -31.97 5.82
N ALA A 604 6.07 -31.66 5.65
CA ALA A 604 6.90 -30.90 6.60
C ALA A 604 6.96 -29.37 6.33
N CYS A 605 6.09 -28.81 5.49
CA CYS A 605 6.15 -27.40 5.10
C CYS A 605 5.82 -26.42 6.25
N GLU A 606 6.65 -25.39 6.44
CA GLU A 606 6.51 -24.35 7.49
C GLU A 606 6.37 -22.93 6.92
N ASN A 607 5.92 -22.82 5.66
CA ASN A 607 5.80 -21.52 5.00
C ASN A 607 4.74 -20.62 5.67
N LEU A 608 5.22 -19.65 6.46
CA LEU A 608 4.40 -18.67 7.18
C LEU A 608 3.64 -17.68 6.27
N TYR A 609 3.89 -17.71 4.97
CA TYR A 609 3.16 -16.89 3.99
C TYR A 609 2.03 -17.66 3.31
N CYS A 610 1.90 -18.97 3.59
CA CYS A 610 0.91 -19.83 2.99
C CYS A 610 -0.32 -19.99 3.91
N PRO A 611 -1.52 -19.53 3.51
CA PRO A 611 -2.74 -19.73 4.29
C PRO A 611 -3.05 -21.21 4.54
N ASN A 612 -2.73 -22.09 3.59
CA ASN A 612 -2.92 -23.53 3.75
C ASN A 612 -2.01 -24.12 4.83
N CYS A 613 -0.80 -23.58 5.03
CA CYS A 613 0.10 -24.02 6.10
C CYS A 613 -0.50 -23.75 7.48
N PHE A 614 -1.02 -22.53 7.69
CA PHE A 614 -1.71 -22.19 8.94
C PHE A 614 -2.97 -23.01 9.15
N ALA A 615 -3.81 -23.13 8.11
CA ALA A 615 -5.03 -23.92 8.20
C ALA A 615 -4.75 -25.39 8.54
N ARG A 616 -3.71 -25.98 7.94
CA ARG A 616 -3.27 -27.35 8.25
C ARG A 616 -2.82 -27.48 9.70
N ARG A 617 -1.89 -26.64 10.17
CA ARG A 617 -1.35 -26.70 11.54
C ARG A 617 -2.42 -26.48 12.60
N GLU A 618 -3.37 -25.57 12.35
CA GLU A 618 -4.51 -25.35 13.23
C GLU A 618 -5.46 -26.57 13.27
N LEU A 619 -5.69 -27.22 12.13
CA LEU A 619 -6.48 -28.45 12.06
C LEU A 619 -5.76 -29.64 12.71
N GLU A 620 -4.43 -29.74 12.61
CA GLU A 620 -3.62 -30.73 13.32
C GLU A 620 -3.79 -30.57 14.84
N ARG A 621 -3.70 -29.33 15.33
CA ARG A 621 -3.95 -28.99 16.74
C ARG A 621 -5.37 -29.37 17.18
N ARG A 622 -6.39 -29.03 16.39
CA ARG A 622 -7.79 -29.43 16.69
C ARG A 622 -8.00 -30.94 16.63
N HIS A 623 -7.26 -31.64 15.78
CA HIS A 623 -7.31 -33.09 15.70
C HIS A 623 -6.69 -33.76 16.95
N GLU A 624 -5.65 -33.17 17.54
CA GLU A 624 -5.14 -33.61 18.86
C GLU A 624 -6.22 -33.47 19.95
N GLU A 625 -7.04 -32.42 19.91
CA GLU A 625 -8.19 -32.24 20.81
C GLU A 625 -9.27 -33.32 20.58
N CYS A 626 -9.45 -33.80 19.34
CA CYS A 626 -10.38 -34.90 19.03
C CYS A 626 -10.06 -36.19 19.79
N VAL A 627 -8.78 -36.46 20.10
CA VAL A 627 -8.37 -37.61 20.93
C VAL A 627 -8.97 -37.52 22.34
N PHE A 628 -9.05 -36.32 22.90
CA PHE A 628 -9.73 -36.10 24.18
C PHE A 628 -11.24 -36.32 24.04
N LEU A 629 -11.87 -35.77 23.00
CA LEU A 629 -13.30 -35.94 22.75
C LEU A 629 -13.71 -37.39 22.53
N GLN A 630 -12.87 -38.20 21.90
CA GLN A 630 -13.08 -39.65 21.78
C GLN A 630 -13.15 -40.34 23.15
N ARG A 631 -12.33 -39.90 24.13
CA ARG A 631 -12.44 -40.41 25.51
C ARG A 631 -13.77 -39.99 26.15
N VAL A 632 -14.21 -38.76 25.91
CA VAL A 632 -15.52 -38.28 26.40
C VAL A 632 -16.67 -39.11 25.81
N VAL A 633 -16.59 -39.49 24.54
CA VAL A 633 -17.57 -40.40 23.91
C VAL A 633 -17.58 -41.76 24.62
N ASN A 634 -16.40 -42.32 24.93
CA ASN A 634 -16.29 -43.59 25.66
C ASN A 634 -16.84 -43.49 27.10
N GLU A 635 -16.58 -42.39 27.81
CA GLU A 635 -17.14 -42.16 29.15
C GLU A 635 -18.66 -42.01 29.14
N VAL A 636 -19.23 -41.37 28.12
CA VAL A 636 -20.68 -41.27 27.95
C VAL A 636 -21.27 -42.63 27.61
N LEU A 637 -20.59 -43.44 26.78
CA LEU A 637 -20.96 -44.83 26.47
C LEU A 637 -20.98 -45.73 27.70
N GLU A 638 -20.07 -45.54 28.64
CA GLU A 638 -20.03 -46.33 29.89
C GLU A 638 -21.12 -45.93 30.89
N ARG A 639 -21.68 -44.71 30.77
CA ARG A 639 -22.69 -44.15 31.68
C ARG A 639 -24.14 -44.35 31.19
N VAL A 640 -24.34 -44.70 29.92
CA VAL A 640 -25.63 -45.01 29.28
C VAL A 640 -25.86 -46.52 29.32
#